data_AF-A0A8H3IZS4-F1
#
_entry.id   AF-A0A8H3IZS4-F1
#
_cell.length_a   1.000
_cell.length_b   1.000
_cell.length_c   1.000
_cell.angle_alpha   90.00
_cell.angle_beta   90.00
_cell.angle_gamma   90.00
#
_symmetry.space_group_name_H-M   'P 1'
#
loop_
_entity.id
_entity.type
_entity.pdbx_description
1 polymer ?
#
loop_
_entity_poly.entity_id
_entity_poly.type
_entity_poly.pdbx_seq_one_letter_code
_entity_poly.pdbx_strand_id
1 'polypeptide(L)'
;MEGVSADNSARLPYDQVLVDIVSYVFHYEVTSPRAWERAKLALFDALGCAFETLKESREARDLIGPVVEGTIVPNSFKLPGTSFQLDPVKGAFDLGSLIRYLDHSDAFSGAEWGHPSDNIGAILAVADHLSRTTSPPLTMRTVLHALIKAYEIQGCFQIRNAFNQHGLDHTILVRIASTAVVANLLGLSESQSLAALSHAFIDAGPLRSHRQSPNAGPRKGWAAGDACMRAVHLALLAKKGQPGAPTVLSDPKWGLYTSLLHGKEFQLPKPYGTWVVENAFFKIHAAEGHAASAVEAALTLAQQIRSREAPLDISIADAINHIRVRTQKPAMVIINKQGPLHNAADRDHCMQYMIAVVLLKGSMITSADYDDSSLWARDPMVESLRRKIEMVEDEQLTADYHDDKKRSAANALQVTLLGEVMEEVLVEYPMGHPWRDDTTGFVRQKFDDNVRGLFKGTQAEEIIGLPDLGVEEFSYMGVKDFMDTMVLASDNQPEPLPVADAAPTTDTSHDLAMAEIPPVDDLTIAMPGFTPQQVASLENMMNATMKAALDERLGSATKTKPGMLERAAADSAVDLNDDDDDTPVDPKDESQPAEKAPIDPKGETQPADRAPADSLTIEMPGFAEEQVASLEVMLNTTVKAALDERLGARGGAGGAADKEDVEMVDENVSPRGSLVDHLGVNGVEDGSRFAC
;
A
#
# COMPACT_ATOMS: atom_id res chain seq x y z
N MET A 1 -38.00 -14.39 -1.28
CA MET A 1 -37.18 -15.60 -1.04
C MET A 1 -37.35 -16.49 -2.26
N GLU A 2 -36.45 -16.38 -3.23
CA GLU A 2 -36.40 -17.37 -4.32
C GLU A 2 -36.09 -18.74 -3.72
N GLY A 3 -36.73 -19.78 -4.25
CA GLY A 3 -36.73 -21.12 -3.67
C GLY A 3 -35.32 -21.68 -3.52
N VAL A 4 -34.94 -21.96 -2.28
CA VAL A 4 -33.67 -22.64 -1.98
C VAL A 4 -33.81 -24.10 -2.43
N SER A 5 -33.14 -24.48 -3.51
CA SER A 5 -32.97 -25.88 -3.89
C SER A 5 -32.00 -26.57 -2.93
N ALA A 6 -32.18 -27.87 -2.71
CA ALA A 6 -31.22 -28.65 -1.93
C ALA A 6 -29.84 -28.66 -2.62
N ASP A 7 -28.77 -28.58 -1.83
CA ASP A 7 -27.40 -28.66 -2.33
C ASP A 7 -27.07 -30.09 -2.79
N ASN A 8 -26.31 -30.22 -3.88
CA ASN A 8 -25.86 -31.50 -4.42
C ASN A 8 -24.48 -31.86 -3.85
N SER A 9 -24.38 -32.97 -3.10
CA SER A 9 -23.12 -33.42 -2.49
C SER A 9 -22.24 -34.28 -3.43
N ALA A 10 -22.53 -34.35 -4.73
CA ALA A 10 -21.71 -35.08 -5.68
C ALA A 10 -20.29 -34.49 -5.79
N ARG A 11 -19.26 -35.36 -5.82
CA ARG A 11 -17.88 -34.93 -6.04
C ARG A 11 -17.64 -34.63 -7.52
N LEU A 12 -17.52 -33.35 -7.83
CA LEU A 12 -17.16 -32.87 -9.16
C LEU A 12 -15.63 -32.90 -9.36
N PRO A 13 -15.13 -32.98 -10.60
CA PRO A 13 -13.70 -32.83 -10.89
C PRO A 13 -13.22 -31.42 -10.55
N TYR A 14 -11.91 -31.27 -10.36
CA TYR A 14 -11.30 -29.94 -10.19
C TYR A 14 -11.45 -29.10 -11.45
N ASP A 15 -11.62 -27.79 -11.28
CA ASP A 15 -11.62 -26.83 -12.36
C ASP A 15 -10.37 -26.97 -13.23
N GLN A 16 -10.55 -26.93 -14.56
CA GLN A 16 -9.47 -27.21 -15.52
C GLN A 16 -8.26 -26.28 -15.34
N VAL A 17 -8.48 -25.03 -14.95
CA VAL A 17 -7.41 -24.06 -14.66
C VAL A 17 -6.45 -24.59 -13.58
N LEU A 18 -6.97 -25.23 -12.52
CA LEU A 18 -6.14 -25.80 -11.45
C LEU A 18 -5.37 -27.02 -11.97
N VAL A 19 -6.04 -27.87 -12.77
CA VAL A 19 -5.43 -29.05 -13.40
C VAL A 19 -4.28 -28.65 -14.33
N ASP A 20 -4.46 -27.61 -15.13
CA ASP A 20 -3.45 -27.12 -16.07
C ASP A 20 -2.22 -26.55 -15.34
N ILE A 21 -2.43 -25.81 -14.25
CA ILE A 21 -1.33 -25.30 -13.41
C ILE A 21 -0.55 -26.47 -12.80
N VAL A 22 -1.23 -27.45 -12.18
CA VAL A 22 -0.56 -28.61 -11.58
C VAL A 22 0.19 -29.41 -12.65
N SER A 23 -0.44 -29.67 -13.79
CA SER A 23 0.19 -30.38 -14.90
C SER A 23 1.45 -29.66 -15.39
N TYR A 24 1.40 -28.34 -15.52
CA TYR A 24 2.58 -27.54 -15.89
C TYR A 24 3.68 -27.64 -14.83
N VAL A 25 3.35 -27.49 -13.54
CA VAL A 25 4.33 -27.57 -12.45
C VAL A 25 5.02 -28.94 -12.39
N PHE A 26 4.28 -30.02 -12.58
CA PHE A 26 4.81 -31.38 -12.44
C PHE A 26 5.52 -31.89 -13.69
N HIS A 27 5.02 -31.57 -14.88
CA HIS A 27 5.41 -32.28 -16.11
C HIS A 27 6.12 -31.43 -17.15
N TYR A 28 5.99 -30.10 -17.09
CA TYR A 28 6.66 -29.25 -18.08
C TYR A 28 8.18 -29.22 -17.85
N GLU A 29 8.94 -29.48 -18.91
CA GLU A 29 10.39 -29.42 -18.92
C GLU A 29 10.88 -28.06 -19.46
N VAL A 30 11.63 -27.33 -18.64
CA VAL A 30 12.22 -26.04 -19.02
C VAL A 30 13.46 -26.26 -19.87
N THR A 31 13.34 -26.05 -21.18
CA THR A 31 14.42 -26.27 -22.16
C THR A 31 15.07 -24.99 -22.69
N SER A 32 14.48 -23.81 -22.44
CA SER A 32 14.98 -22.52 -22.94
C SER A 32 16.21 -22.03 -22.16
N PRO A 33 17.40 -21.89 -22.79
CA PRO A 33 18.59 -21.35 -22.11
C PRO A 33 18.36 -19.92 -21.61
N ARG A 34 17.67 -19.10 -22.43
CA ARG A 34 17.32 -17.72 -22.07
C ARG A 34 16.48 -17.66 -20.80
N ALA A 35 15.56 -18.61 -20.60
CA ALA A 35 14.75 -18.66 -19.38
C ALA A 35 15.61 -18.88 -18.13
N TRP A 36 16.60 -19.78 -18.20
CA TRP A 36 17.51 -20.04 -17.09
C TRP A 36 18.43 -18.84 -16.79
N GLU A 37 18.98 -18.20 -17.82
CA GLU A 37 19.80 -16.98 -17.68
C GLU A 37 19.00 -15.85 -17.04
N ARG A 38 17.77 -15.64 -17.52
CA ARG A 38 16.87 -14.58 -17.04
C ARG A 38 16.36 -14.86 -15.64
N ALA A 39 16.06 -16.10 -15.29
CA ALA A 39 15.69 -16.49 -13.93
C ALA A 39 16.84 -16.28 -12.95
N LYS A 40 18.07 -16.63 -13.34
CA LYS A 40 19.27 -16.32 -12.55
C LYS A 40 19.39 -14.81 -12.34
N LEU A 41 19.26 -14.02 -13.40
CA LEU A 41 19.34 -12.57 -13.33
C LEU A 41 18.26 -11.97 -12.41
N ALA A 42 17.02 -12.46 -12.52
CA ALA A 42 15.91 -12.02 -11.67
C ALA A 42 16.11 -12.35 -10.19
N LEU A 43 16.70 -13.52 -9.88
CA LEU A 43 17.06 -13.88 -8.51
C LEU A 43 18.03 -12.88 -7.89
N PHE A 44 19.09 -12.51 -8.62
CA PHE A 44 20.07 -11.55 -8.12
C PHE A 44 19.52 -10.13 -8.04
N ASP A 45 18.73 -9.69 -9.03
CA ASP A 45 18.03 -8.40 -8.97
C ASP A 45 17.16 -8.29 -7.71
N ALA A 46 16.34 -9.31 -7.44
CA ALA A 46 15.44 -9.36 -6.29
C ALA A 46 16.20 -9.36 -4.96
N LEU A 47 17.27 -10.17 -4.84
CA LEU A 47 18.12 -10.19 -3.63
C LEU A 47 18.83 -8.85 -3.43
N GLY A 48 19.30 -8.22 -4.50
CA GLY A 48 19.82 -6.85 -4.47
C GLY A 48 18.78 -5.86 -3.94
N CYS A 49 17.52 -5.96 -4.38
CA CYS A 49 16.43 -5.12 -3.86
C CYS A 49 16.17 -5.37 -2.36
N ALA A 50 16.25 -6.63 -1.90
CA ALA A 50 16.13 -6.94 -0.48
C ALA A 50 17.23 -6.28 0.37
N PHE A 51 18.47 -6.27 -0.12
CA PHE A 51 19.60 -5.61 0.55
C PHE A 51 19.46 -4.09 0.57
N GLU A 52 18.97 -3.49 -0.52
CA GLU A 52 18.64 -2.06 -0.56
C GLU A 52 17.53 -1.72 0.44
N THR A 53 16.46 -2.53 0.51
CA THR A 53 15.38 -2.32 1.48
C THR A 53 15.91 -2.36 2.91
N LEU A 54 16.76 -3.33 3.26
CA LEU A 54 17.39 -3.41 4.58
C LEU A 54 18.24 -2.17 4.89
N LYS A 55 18.89 -1.61 3.89
CA LYS A 55 19.74 -0.42 4.02
C LYS A 55 18.92 0.84 4.23
N GLU A 56 17.93 1.06 3.36
CA GLU A 56 17.25 2.35 3.19
C GLU A 56 15.94 2.46 4.00
N SER A 57 15.24 1.34 4.24
CA SER A 57 13.93 1.37 4.90
C SER A 57 14.00 0.96 6.37
N ARG A 58 13.72 1.90 7.26
CA ARG A 58 13.49 1.60 8.69
C ARG A 58 12.18 0.82 8.87
N GLU A 59 11.11 1.28 8.22
CA GLU A 59 9.79 0.65 8.35
C GLU A 59 9.80 -0.82 7.94
N ALA A 60 10.51 -1.17 6.86
CA ALA A 60 10.63 -2.57 6.45
C ALA A 60 11.39 -3.42 7.46
N ARG A 61 12.43 -2.87 8.10
CA ARG A 61 13.20 -3.55 9.14
C ARG A 61 12.37 -3.82 10.40
N ASP A 62 11.46 -2.91 10.74
CA ASP A 62 10.57 -3.09 11.89
C ASP A 62 9.52 -4.20 11.68
N LEU A 63 9.29 -4.66 10.42
CA LEU A 63 8.31 -5.71 10.08
C LEU A 63 8.91 -7.13 10.07
N ILE A 64 10.22 -7.26 9.91
CA ILE A 64 10.90 -8.55 9.74
C ILE A 64 11.43 -9.11 11.07
N GLY A 65 11.87 -10.36 11.06
CA GLY A 65 12.36 -11.06 12.24
C GLY A 65 11.32 -11.98 12.88
N PRO A 66 11.66 -12.65 14.00
CA PRO A 66 10.73 -13.58 14.64
C PRO A 66 9.53 -12.84 15.25
N VAL A 67 8.34 -13.43 15.16
CA VAL A 67 7.11 -12.86 15.76
C VAL A 67 7.25 -12.67 17.27
N VAL A 68 7.94 -13.62 17.93
CA VAL A 68 8.32 -13.53 19.34
C VAL A 68 9.83 -13.46 19.42
N GLU A 69 10.36 -12.37 19.99
CA GLU A 69 11.80 -12.18 20.17
C GLU A 69 12.43 -13.37 20.91
N GLY A 70 13.61 -13.81 20.46
CA GLY A 70 14.30 -14.97 21.02
C GLY A 70 13.78 -16.34 20.55
N THR A 71 12.81 -16.39 19.62
CA THR A 71 12.39 -17.66 19.01
C THR A 71 13.57 -18.37 18.34
N ILE A 72 13.74 -19.65 18.66
CA ILE A 72 14.75 -20.53 18.06
C ILE A 72 14.04 -21.55 17.18
N VAL A 73 14.38 -21.57 15.89
CA VAL A 73 13.88 -22.55 14.94
C VAL A 73 15.06 -23.41 14.45
N PRO A 74 15.12 -24.70 14.79
CA PRO A 74 16.20 -25.58 14.32
C PRO A 74 16.15 -25.77 12.80
N ASN A 75 17.33 -25.78 12.14
CA ASN A 75 17.46 -26.06 10.70
C ASN A 75 16.52 -25.20 9.83
N SER A 76 16.42 -23.92 10.18
CA SER A 76 15.43 -23.01 9.64
C SER A 76 15.94 -22.21 8.45
N PHE A 77 15.03 -21.48 7.79
CA PHE A 77 15.42 -20.50 6.78
C PHE A 77 16.27 -19.40 7.42
N LYS A 78 17.35 -19.01 6.73
CA LYS A 78 18.13 -17.82 7.09
C LYS A 78 17.76 -16.66 6.17
N LEU A 79 17.30 -15.54 6.75
CA LEU A 79 16.90 -14.37 5.97
C LEU A 79 18.15 -13.62 5.46
N PRO A 80 18.37 -13.51 4.13
CA PRO A 80 19.53 -12.83 3.55
C PRO A 80 19.68 -11.38 4.06
N GLY A 81 20.92 -10.97 4.31
CA GLY A 81 21.23 -9.63 4.82
C GLY A 81 20.97 -9.43 6.31
N THR A 82 20.58 -10.49 7.04
CA THR A 82 20.31 -10.45 8.48
C THR A 82 20.93 -11.65 9.20
N SER A 83 20.76 -11.74 10.52
CA SER A 83 21.11 -12.90 11.35
C SER A 83 19.87 -13.76 11.69
N PHE A 84 18.70 -13.38 11.18
CA PHE A 84 17.44 -14.01 11.53
C PHE A 84 17.34 -15.43 10.99
N GLN A 85 16.86 -16.31 11.85
CA GLN A 85 16.56 -17.72 11.59
C GLN A 85 15.08 -17.95 11.86
N LEU A 86 14.32 -18.20 10.80
CA LEU A 86 12.85 -18.17 10.80
C LEU A 86 12.28 -19.47 10.24
N ASP A 87 11.09 -19.85 10.71
CA ASP A 87 10.32 -20.89 10.04
C ASP A 87 9.97 -20.43 8.60
N PRO A 88 9.72 -21.36 7.66
CA PRO A 88 9.52 -20.98 6.25
C PRO A 88 8.26 -20.15 6.00
N VAL A 89 7.29 -20.09 6.92
CA VAL A 89 6.10 -19.24 6.78
C VAL A 89 6.48 -17.78 7.07
N LYS A 90 7.11 -17.49 8.22
CA LYS A 90 7.61 -16.14 8.52
C LYS A 90 8.75 -15.72 7.58
N GLY A 91 9.65 -16.64 7.23
CA GLY A 91 10.71 -16.39 6.27
C GLY A 91 10.20 -15.94 4.89
N ALA A 92 9.08 -16.53 4.43
CA ALA A 92 8.45 -16.14 3.17
C ALA A 92 7.83 -14.73 3.22
N PHE A 93 7.22 -14.36 4.36
CA PHE A 93 6.76 -12.99 4.59
C PHE A 93 7.92 -12.00 4.51
N ASP A 94 9.01 -12.30 5.23
CA ASP A 94 10.13 -11.36 5.40
C ASP A 94 10.87 -11.12 4.11
N LEU A 95 11.28 -12.20 3.44
CA LEU A 95 12.01 -12.06 2.19
C LEU A 95 11.12 -11.45 1.09
N GLY A 96 9.86 -11.87 0.99
CA GLY A 96 8.93 -11.30 0.01
C GLY A 96 8.69 -9.81 0.26
N SER A 97 8.57 -9.38 1.52
CA SER A 97 8.43 -7.97 1.87
C SER A 97 9.70 -7.18 1.57
N LEU A 98 10.88 -7.71 1.89
CA LEU A 98 12.16 -7.04 1.61
C LEU A 98 12.40 -6.84 0.12
N ILE A 99 12.10 -7.85 -0.71
CA ILE A 99 12.22 -7.75 -2.17
C ILE A 99 11.32 -6.63 -2.71
N ARG A 100 10.09 -6.53 -2.18
CA ARG A 100 9.05 -5.68 -2.75
C ARG A 100 8.97 -4.26 -2.17
N TYR A 101 9.44 -4.02 -0.95
CA TYR A 101 9.07 -2.82 -0.16
C TYR A 101 9.32 -1.50 -0.89
N LEU A 102 10.51 -1.34 -1.47
CA LEU A 102 10.93 -0.12 -2.18
C LEU A 102 10.46 -0.04 -3.63
N ASP A 103 9.69 -1.02 -4.10
CA ASP A 103 9.18 -1.06 -5.48
C ASP A 103 10.28 -1.02 -6.56
N HIS A 104 11.45 -1.56 -6.24
CA HIS A 104 12.62 -1.56 -7.12
C HIS A 104 12.89 -2.92 -7.77
N SER A 105 12.08 -3.95 -7.49
CA SER A 105 12.17 -5.25 -8.12
C SER A 105 11.60 -5.26 -9.55
N ASP A 106 11.67 -6.42 -10.20
CA ASP A 106 11.15 -6.61 -11.56
C ASP A 106 9.66 -6.28 -11.71
N ALA A 107 9.18 -6.20 -12.95
CA ALA A 107 7.77 -6.01 -13.25
C ALA A 107 7.37 -6.79 -14.51
N PHE A 108 6.10 -7.19 -14.56
CA PHE A 108 5.51 -7.76 -15.76
C PHE A 108 4.16 -7.12 -16.04
N SER A 109 4.01 -6.60 -17.27
CA SER A 109 2.83 -5.86 -17.70
C SER A 109 1.84 -6.70 -18.50
N GLY A 110 0.56 -6.47 -18.26
CA GLY A 110 -0.57 -7.06 -18.97
C GLY A 110 -1.85 -6.26 -18.68
N ALA A 111 -3.01 -6.93 -18.76
CA ALA A 111 -4.27 -6.39 -18.24
C ALA A 111 -4.22 -6.19 -16.70
N GLU A 112 -3.43 -7.01 -16.01
CA GLU A 112 -3.00 -6.78 -14.63
C GLU A 112 -1.49 -6.55 -14.56
N TRP A 113 -1.02 -5.81 -13.56
CA TRP A 113 0.41 -5.66 -13.27
C TRP A 113 0.79 -6.27 -11.95
N GLY A 114 2.05 -6.66 -11.86
CA GLY A 114 2.60 -7.35 -10.71
C GLY A 114 4.07 -7.61 -10.93
N HIS A 115 4.67 -8.18 -9.90
CA HIS A 115 6.10 -8.39 -9.78
C HIS A 115 6.33 -9.89 -9.57
N PRO A 116 6.63 -10.65 -10.63
CA PRO A 116 6.79 -12.09 -10.47
C PRO A 116 7.97 -12.48 -9.56
N SER A 117 8.96 -11.58 -9.36
CA SER A 117 10.04 -11.76 -8.38
C SER A 117 9.55 -11.91 -6.95
N ASP A 118 8.34 -11.44 -6.62
CA ASP A 118 7.76 -11.57 -5.28
C ASP A 118 7.72 -13.03 -4.81
N ASN A 119 7.47 -13.98 -5.73
CA ASN A 119 7.41 -15.42 -5.45
C ASN A 119 8.73 -16.00 -4.89
N ILE A 120 9.85 -15.30 -5.09
CA ILE A 120 11.16 -15.70 -4.53
C ILE A 120 11.10 -15.80 -3.01
N GLY A 121 10.28 -14.96 -2.35
CA GLY A 121 10.06 -15.03 -0.91
C GLY A 121 9.63 -16.43 -0.46
N ALA A 122 8.58 -16.98 -1.08
CA ALA A 122 8.08 -18.32 -0.78
C ALA A 122 9.05 -19.42 -1.23
N ILE A 123 9.65 -19.29 -2.42
CA ILE A 123 10.54 -20.30 -3.01
C ILE A 123 11.80 -20.49 -2.18
N LEU A 124 12.53 -19.41 -1.87
CA LEU A 124 13.80 -19.50 -1.13
C LEU A 124 13.56 -19.90 0.33
N ALA A 125 12.51 -19.39 0.97
CA ALA A 125 12.17 -19.77 2.35
C ALA A 125 11.99 -21.28 2.50
N VAL A 126 11.25 -21.89 1.58
CA VAL A 126 11.01 -23.34 1.58
C VAL A 126 12.24 -24.11 1.11
N ALA A 127 12.91 -23.67 0.04
CA ALA A 127 14.05 -24.40 -0.52
C ALA A 127 15.26 -24.45 0.43
N ASP A 128 15.56 -23.37 1.14
CA ASP A 128 16.62 -23.33 2.15
C ASP A 128 16.27 -24.21 3.35
N HIS A 129 15.05 -24.11 3.87
CA HIS A 129 14.58 -24.96 4.97
C HIS A 129 14.65 -26.45 4.61
N LEU A 130 14.21 -26.84 3.41
CA LEU A 130 14.34 -28.22 2.93
C LEU A 130 15.80 -28.62 2.80
N SER A 131 16.65 -27.77 2.23
CA SER A 131 18.09 -28.07 2.09
C SER A 131 18.83 -28.26 3.42
N ARG A 132 18.29 -27.70 4.50
CA ARG A 132 18.81 -27.88 5.87
C ARG A 132 18.22 -29.09 6.59
N THR A 133 17.13 -29.67 6.10
CA THR A 133 16.39 -30.73 6.79
C THR A 133 16.32 -32.05 6.00
N THR A 134 16.62 -32.04 4.70
CA THR A 134 16.57 -33.22 3.84
C THR A 134 17.95 -33.59 3.29
N SER A 135 18.10 -34.86 2.89
CA SER A 135 19.30 -35.36 2.20
C SER A 135 18.90 -36.12 0.93
N PRO A 136 19.49 -35.82 -0.24
CA PRO A 136 20.47 -34.75 -0.48
C PRO A 136 19.85 -33.34 -0.34
N PRO A 137 20.66 -32.29 -0.08
CA PRO A 137 20.18 -30.91 -0.08
C PRO A 137 19.74 -30.49 -1.49
N LEU A 138 18.84 -29.51 -1.58
CA LEU A 138 18.44 -28.95 -2.87
C LEU A 138 19.57 -28.08 -3.45
N THR A 139 19.53 -27.89 -4.77
CA THR A 139 20.45 -27.02 -5.50
C THR A 139 19.74 -25.80 -6.07
N MET A 140 20.51 -24.78 -6.45
CA MET A 140 19.97 -23.59 -7.10
C MET A 140 19.25 -23.90 -8.42
N ARG A 141 19.53 -25.03 -9.08
CA ARG A 141 18.71 -25.52 -10.21
C ARG A 141 17.24 -25.67 -9.83
N THR A 142 16.97 -26.19 -8.63
CA THR A 142 15.61 -26.39 -8.13
C THR A 142 14.92 -25.05 -7.90
N VAL A 143 15.64 -24.08 -7.33
CA VAL A 143 15.14 -22.70 -7.11
C VAL A 143 14.83 -22.01 -8.44
N LEU A 144 15.77 -22.02 -9.40
CA LEU A 144 15.57 -21.39 -10.71
C LEU A 144 14.42 -22.05 -11.49
N HIS A 145 14.28 -23.38 -11.40
CA HIS A 145 13.17 -24.08 -12.03
C HIS A 145 11.82 -23.66 -11.44
N ALA A 146 11.69 -23.63 -10.11
CA ALA A 146 10.49 -23.16 -9.43
C ALA A 146 10.19 -21.69 -9.76
N LEU A 147 11.22 -20.85 -9.86
CA LEU A 147 11.10 -19.44 -10.21
C LEU A 147 10.52 -19.25 -11.61
N ILE A 148 11.08 -19.93 -12.61
CA ILE A 148 10.58 -19.89 -14.01
C ILE A 148 9.10 -20.26 -14.06
N LYS A 149 8.70 -21.31 -13.32
CA LYS A 149 7.32 -21.76 -13.29
C LYS A 149 6.39 -20.79 -12.58
N ALA A 150 6.82 -20.19 -11.47
CA ALA A 150 6.04 -19.18 -10.77
C ALA A 150 5.82 -17.94 -11.65
N TYR A 151 6.86 -17.49 -12.36
CA TYR A 151 6.75 -16.40 -13.33
C TYR A 151 5.71 -16.71 -14.40
N GLU A 152 5.79 -17.89 -15.00
CA GLU A 152 4.88 -18.26 -16.08
C GLU A 152 3.43 -18.34 -15.61
N ILE A 153 3.17 -18.95 -14.45
CA ILE A 153 1.83 -19.02 -13.88
C ILE A 153 1.31 -17.60 -13.67
N GLN A 154 1.98 -16.77 -12.87
CA GLN A 154 1.51 -15.43 -12.57
C GLN A 154 1.35 -14.58 -13.83
N GLY A 155 2.36 -14.53 -14.69
CA GLY A 155 2.35 -13.68 -15.88
C GLY A 155 1.30 -14.10 -16.92
N CYS A 156 1.05 -15.40 -17.13
CA CYS A 156 -0.01 -15.83 -18.06
C CYS A 156 -1.41 -15.34 -17.64
N PHE A 157 -1.70 -15.30 -16.34
CA PHE A 157 -2.93 -14.66 -15.85
C PHE A 157 -2.91 -13.15 -16.09
N GLN A 158 -1.80 -12.49 -15.80
CA GLN A 158 -1.68 -11.04 -15.92
C GLN A 158 -1.97 -10.50 -17.33
N ILE A 159 -1.69 -11.27 -18.39
CA ILE A 159 -1.86 -10.78 -19.78
C ILE A 159 -3.31 -10.34 -20.06
N ARG A 160 -4.33 -11.05 -19.54
CA ARG A 160 -5.75 -10.78 -19.87
C ARG A 160 -6.70 -10.67 -18.67
N ASN A 161 -6.27 -10.97 -17.45
CA ASN A 161 -7.17 -11.01 -16.28
C ASN A 161 -6.85 -9.85 -15.33
N ALA A 162 -7.63 -8.77 -15.41
CA ALA A 162 -7.44 -7.55 -14.62
C ALA A 162 -8.20 -7.60 -13.28
N PHE A 163 -7.58 -8.16 -12.25
CA PHE A 163 -8.16 -8.25 -10.89
C PHE A 163 -8.44 -6.87 -10.28
N ASN A 164 -7.62 -5.88 -10.65
CA ASN A 164 -7.80 -4.48 -10.26
C ASN A 164 -9.17 -3.90 -10.68
N GLN A 165 -9.76 -4.36 -11.79
CA GLN A 165 -11.09 -3.92 -12.25
C GLN A 165 -12.21 -4.47 -11.39
N HIS A 166 -11.91 -5.47 -10.57
CA HIS A 166 -12.82 -6.13 -9.63
C HIS A 166 -12.50 -5.75 -8.17
N GLY A 167 -11.65 -4.74 -7.94
CA GLY A 167 -11.28 -4.26 -6.61
C GLY A 167 -10.28 -5.13 -5.85
N LEU A 168 -9.80 -6.21 -6.47
CA LEU A 168 -8.84 -7.15 -5.89
C LEU A 168 -7.40 -6.72 -6.19
N ASP A 169 -6.49 -7.05 -5.29
CA ASP A 169 -5.06 -6.82 -5.50
C ASP A 169 -4.41 -7.92 -6.34
N HIS A 170 -3.38 -7.57 -7.14
CA HIS A 170 -2.66 -8.52 -7.99
C HIS A 170 -1.94 -9.63 -7.20
N THR A 171 -1.75 -9.44 -5.89
CA THR A 171 -1.05 -10.38 -5.02
C THR A 171 -1.78 -11.73 -4.88
N ILE A 172 -3.03 -11.83 -5.33
CA ILE A 172 -3.69 -13.12 -5.59
C ILE A 172 -2.84 -14.01 -6.51
N LEU A 173 -2.21 -13.44 -7.55
CA LEU A 173 -1.40 -14.20 -8.50
C LEU A 173 -0.07 -14.66 -7.91
N VAL A 174 0.55 -13.85 -7.05
CA VAL A 174 1.72 -14.26 -6.25
C VAL A 174 1.35 -15.46 -5.39
N ARG A 175 0.19 -15.42 -4.72
CA ARG A 175 -0.29 -16.52 -3.89
C ARG A 175 -0.53 -17.80 -4.70
N ILE A 176 -1.21 -17.71 -5.83
CA ILE A 176 -1.51 -18.86 -6.70
C ILE A 176 -0.21 -19.48 -7.22
N ALA A 177 0.67 -18.66 -7.82
CA ALA A 177 1.93 -19.12 -8.39
C ALA A 177 2.85 -19.73 -7.32
N SER A 178 3.05 -19.02 -6.19
CA SER A 178 3.83 -19.52 -5.06
C SER A 178 3.26 -20.81 -4.49
N THR A 179 1.93 -20.93 -4.32
CA THR A 179 1.31 -22.15 -3.77
C THR A 179 1.59 -23.34 -4.67
N ALA A 180 1.47 -23.17 -5.99
CA ALA A 180 1.70 -24.23 -6.97
C ALA A 180 3.13 -24.78 -6.89
N VAL A 181 4.13 -23.88 -6.94
CA VAL A 181 5.54 -24.30 -6.96
C VAL A 181 6.02 -24.76 -5.59
N VAL A 182 5.54 -24.16 -4.50
CA VAL A 182 5.86 -24.60 -3.13
C VAL A 182 5.27 -25.97 -2.83
N ALA A 183 4.06 -26.27 -3.30
CA ALA A 183 3.49 -27.61 -3.17
C ALA A 183 4.41 -28.67 -3.81
N ASN A 184 4.95 -28.39 -4.99
CA ASN A 184 5.91 -29.27 -5.64
C ASN A 184 7.25 -29.36 -4.88
N LEU A 185 7.81 -28.24 -4.42
CA LEU A 185 9.04 -28.23 -3.60
C LEU A 185 8.88 -29.06 -2.32
N LEU A 186 7.72 -28.98 -1.67
CA LEU A 186 7.41 -29.73 -0.45
C LEU A 186 7.13 -31.22 -0.70
N GLY A 187 7.14 -31.68 -1.97
CA GLY A 187 6.92 -33.07 -2.36
C GLY A 187 5.47 -33.53 -2.27
N LEU A 188 4.50 -32.62 -2.43
CA LEU A 188 3.08 -32.99 -2.47
C LEU A 188 2.77 -33.79 -3.74
N SER A 189 1.78 -34.68 -3.65
CA SER A 189 1.19 -35.29 -4.85
C SER A 189 0.44 -34.25 -5.69
N GLU A 190 0.11 -34.58 -6.95
CA GLU A 190 -0.77 -33.74 -7.77
C GLU A 190 -2.13 -33.49 -7.09
N SER A 191 -2.70 -34.50 -6.42
CA SER A 191 -3.97 -34.35 -5.70
C SER A 191 -3.87 -33.40 -4.50
N GLN A 192 -2.77 -33.45 -3.75
CA GLN A 192 -2.52 -32.49 -2.67
C GLN A 192 -2.23 -31.09 -3.22
N SER A 193 -1.58 -30.99 -4.38
CA SER A 193 -1.30 -29.71 -5.05
C SER A 193 -2.57 -29.05 -5.58
N LEU A 194 -3.50 -29.83 -6.13
CA LEU A 194 -4.85 -29.36 -6.48
C LEU A 194 -5.60 -28.85 -5.25
N ALA A 195 -5.50 -29.54 -4.12
CA ALA A 195 -6.11 -29.09 -2.87
C ALA A 195 -5.52 -27.75 -2.41
N ALA A 196 -4.18 -27.64 -2.36
CA ALA A 196 -3.48 -26.42 -2.01
C ALA A 196 -3.88 -25.23 -2.91
N LEU A 197 -3.89 -25.45 -4.23
CA LEU A 197 -4.29 -24.43 -5.20
C LEU A 197 -5.74 -24.02 -5.05
N SER A 198 -6.66 -24.96 -4.78
CA SER A 198 -8.05 -24.60 -4.55
C SER A 198 -8.21 -23.69 -3.32
N HIS A 199 -7.44 -23.91 -2.25
CA HIS A 199 -7.43 -22.99 -1.11
C HIS A 199 -6.82 -21.63 -1.47
N ALA A 200 -5.81 -21.59 -2.34
CA ALA A 200 -5.23 -20.34 -2.80
C ALA A 200 -6.21 -19.52 -3.65
N PHE A 201 -7.11 -20.15 -4.41
CA PHE A 201 -8.19 -19.46 -5.13
C PHE A 201 -9.35 -19.07 -4.23
N ILE A 202 -9.73 -19.90 -3.23
CA ILE A 202 -10.75 -19.53 -2.22
C ILE A 202 -10.31 -18.26 -1.52
N ASP A 203 -9.03 -18.20 -1.17
CA ASP A 203 -8.41 -17.03 -0.59
C ASP A 203 -8.08 -16.03 -1.70
N ALA A 204 -9.09 -15.28 -2.16
CA ALA A 204 -8.95 -14.31 -3.25
C ALA A 204 -7.98 -13.14 -2.95
N GLY A 205 -7.60 -12.97 -1.68
CA GLY A 205 -6.62 -11.98 -1.26
C GLY A 205 -7.20 -10.63 -0.86
N PRO A 206 -6.33 -9.64 -0.62
CA PRO A 206 -6.77 -8.35 -0.10
C PRO A 206 -7.43 -7.48 -1.18
N LEU A 207 -8.25 -6.55 -0.72
CA LEU A 207 -8.67 -5.40 -1.54
C LEU A 207 -7.45 -4.55 -1.93
N ARG A 208 -7.53 -3.88 -3.07
CA ARG A 208 -6.45 -3.02 -3.60
C ARG A 208 -6.46 -1.58 -3.06
N SER A 209 -7.35 -1.24 -2.11
CA SER A 209 -7.52 0.13 -1.58
C SER A 209 -6.21 0.76 -1.09
N HIS A 210 -5.30 -0.04 -0.53
CA HIS A 210 -3.99 0.39 -0.04
C HIS A 210 -2.99 0.85 -1.12
N ARG A 211 -3.35 0.76 -2.41
CA ARG A 211 -2.53 1.25 -3.54
C ARG A 211 -3.09 2.50 -4.20
N GLN A 212 -4.28 2.94 -3.79
CA GLN A 212 -5.00 4.01 -4.47
C GLN A 212 -5.28 5.17 -3.51
N SER A 213 -5.19 6.39 -4.02
CA SER A 213 -5.59 7.59 -3.28
C SER A 213 -7.07 7.50 -2.84
N PRO A 214 -7.44 7.99 -1.65
CA PRO A 214 -6.60 8.64 -0.64
C PRO A 214 -5.95 7.68 0.37
N ASN A 215 -6.05 6.36 0.15
CA ASN A 215 -5.62 5.32 1.10
C ASN A 215 -4.27 4.66 0.73
N ALA A 216 -3.52 5.25 -0.20
CA ALA A 216 -2.22 4.73 -0.61
C ALA A 216 -1.27 4.72 0.60
N GLY A 217 -0.70 3.55 0.91
CA GLY A 217 0.10 3.37 2.11
C GLY A 217 1.06 2.17 2.08
N PRO A 218 1.81 1.93 3.16
CA PRO A 218 2.95 1.02 3.17
C PRO A 218 2.58 -0.46 2.94
N ARG A 219 1.29 -0.83 3.10
CA ARG A 219 0.81 -2.18 2.75
C ARG A 219 1.13 -2.58 1.32
N LYS A 220 1.24 -1.62 0.40
CA LYS A 220 1.64 -1.93 -0.99
C LYS A 220 3.00 -2.62 -1.08
N GLY A 221 3.90 -2.33 -0.12
CA GLY A 221 5.28 -2.83 -0.07
C GLY A 221 5.42 -4.21 0.55
N TRP A 222 4.47 -4.63 1.40
CA TRP A 222 4.51 -5.93 2.08
C TRP A 222 3.35 -6.89 1.72
N ALA A 223 2.34 -6.44 0.96
CA ALA A 223 1.21 -7.30 0.54
C ALA A 223 1.66 -8.54 -0.25
N ALA A 224 2.75 -8.45 -1.01
CA ALA A 224 3.31 -9.59 -1.72
C ALA A 224 4.02 -10.59 -0.79
N GLY A 225 4.73 -10.09 0.24
CA GLY A 225 5.26 -10.93 1.32
C GLY A 225 4.14 -11.69 2.06
N ASP A 226 3.02 -11.02 2.35
CA ASP A 226 1.83 -11.66 2.94
C ASP A 226 1.25 -12.76 2.02
N ALA A 227 1.21 -12.54 0.71
CA ALA A 227 0.81 -13.56 -0.25
C ALA A 227 1.78 -14.77 -0.27
N CYS A 228 3.09 -14.54 -0.18
CA CYS A 228 4.11 -15.58 -0.07
C CYS A 228 3.96 -16.40 1.22
N MET A 229 3.80 -15.73 2.37
CA MET A 229 3.51 -16.36 3.65
C MET A 229 2.28 -17.27 3.56
N ARG A 230 1.21 -16.74 2.97
CA ARG A 230 -0.05 -17.48 2.83
C ARG A 230 0.11 -18.69 1.93
N ALA A 231 0.84 -18.57 0.82
CA ALA A 231 1.10 -19.69 -0.08
C ALA A 231 1.83 -20.85 0.61
N VAL A 232 2.88 -20.56 1.39
CA VAL A 232 3.61 -21.57 2.15
C VAL A 232 2.70 -22.24 3.18
N HIS A 233 1.90 -21.44 3.91
CA HIS A 233 0.96 -21.97 4.89
C HIS A 233 -0.08 -22.91 4.24
N LEU A 234 -0.70 -22.51 3.13
CA LEU A 234 -1.71 -23.33 2.43
C LEU A 234 -1.13 -24.66 1.93
N ALA A 235 0.09 -24.64 1.38
CA ALA A 235 0.76 -25.86 0.94
C ALA A 235 1.08 -26.80 2.13
N LEU A 236 1.47 -26.26 3.28
CA LEU A 236 1.69 -27.05 4.51
C LEU A 236 0.40 -27.67 5.04
N LEU A 237 -0.74 -26.98 4.96
CA LEU A 237 -2.06 -27.54 5.32
C LEU A 237 -2.44 -28.70 4.39
N ALA A 238 -2.31 -28.52 3.07
CA ALA A 238 -2.58 -29.58 2.10
C ALA A 238 -1.64 -30.78 2.28
N LYS A 239 -0.38 -30.54 2.67
CA LYS A 239 0.59 -31.61 3.03
C LYS A 239 0.09 -32.48 4.18
N LYS A 240 -0.69 -31.90 5.10
CA LYS A 240 -1.34 -32.63 6.22
C LYS A 240 -2.65 -33.30 5.83
N GLY A 241 -3.03 -33.29 4.54
CA GLY A 241 -4.19 -34.00 4.03
C GLY A 241 -5.49 -33.20 4.06
N GLN A 242 -5.42 -31.87 4.21
CA GLN A 242 -6.62 -31.04 4.11
C GLN A 242 -7.25 -31.15 2.69
N PRO A 243 -8.57 -31.42 2.59
CA PRO A 243 -9.23 -31.59 1.31
C PRO A 243 -9.46 -30.25 0.62
N GLY A 244 -9.30 -30.24 -0.70
CA GLY A 244 -9.56 -29.06 -1.53
C GLY A 244 -11.03 -28.89 -1.92
N ALA A 245 -11.29 -27.80 -2.63
CA ALA A 245 -12.58 -27.46 -3.25
C ALA A 245 -12.48 -27.56 -4.78
N PRO A 246 -13.03 -28.64 -5.39
CA PRO A 246 -12.85 -28.87 -6.82
C PRO A 246 -13.36 -27.74 -7.73
N THR A 247 -14.52 -27.18 -7.43
CA THR A 247 -15.21 -26.16 -8.25
C THR A 247 -15.05 -24.75 -7.70
N VAL A 248 -13.91 -24.45 -7.06
CA VAL A 248 -13.63 -23.13 -6.44
C VAL A 248 -13.81 -21.97 -7.42
N LEU A 249 -13.59 -22.16 -8.71
CA LEU A 249 -13.77 -21.13 -9.73
C LEU A 249 -15.18 -21.15 -10.29
N SER A 250 -15.64 -22.33 -10.73
CA SER A 250 -16.84 -22.49 -11.56
C SER A 250 -18.15 -22.68 -10.79
N ASP A 251 -18.11 -22.84 -9.46
CA ASP A 251 -19.33 -22.99 -8.68
C ASP A 251 -20.31 -21.84 -8.97
N PRO A 252 -21.56 -22.15 -9.37
CA PRO A 252 -22.48 -21.16 -9.92
C PRO A 252 -23.03 -20.18 -8.86
N LYS A 253 -22.77 -20.42 -7.57
CA LYS A 253 -23.27 -19.59 -6.47
C LYS A 253 -22.15 -18.97 -5.66
N TRP A 254 -21.10 -19.73 -5.38
CA TRP A 254 -20.02 -19.34 -4.48
C TRP A 254 -18.64 -19.33 -5.14
N GLY A 255 -18.53 -19.80 -6.37
CA GLY A 255 -17.27 -19.85 -7.10
C GLY A 255 -16.70 -18.46 -7.37
N LEU A 256 -15.37 -18.37 -7.49
CA LEU A 256 -14.66 -17.11 -7.68
C LEU A 256 -15.16 -16.33 -8.90
N TYR A 257 -15.50 -17.02 -10.00
CA TYR A 257 -16.05 -16.37 -11.19
C TYR A 257 -17.35 -15.65 -10.89
N THR A 258 -18.29 -16.33 -10.23
CA THR A 258 -19.59 -15.77 -9.85
C THR A 258 -19.44 -14.67 -8.79
N SER A 259 -18.71 -14.95 -7.72
CA SER A 259 -18.65 -14.13 -6.52
C SER A 259 -17.86 -12.84 -6.70
N LEU A 260 -16.75 -12.88 -7.47
CA LEU A 260 -15.78 -11.78 -7.51
C LEU A 260 -15.52 -11.25 -8.93
N LEU A 261 -15.66 -12.10 -9.96
CA LEU A 261 -15.35 -11.70 -11.35
C LEU A 261 -16.59 -11.44 -12.21
N HIS A 262 -17.78 -11.32 -11.60
CA HIS A 262 -19.05 -11.05 -12.28
C HIS A 262 -19.35 -12.03 -13.43
N GLY A 263 -19.06 -13.31 -13.20
CA GLY A 263 -19.24 -14.40 -14.16
C GLY A 263 -18.18 -14.46 -15.27
N LYS A 264 -17.14 -13.62 -15.24
CA LYS A 264 -16.04 -13.70 -16.20
C LYS A 264 -15.07 -14.81 -15.82
N GLU A 265 -14.85 -15.73 -16.73
CA GLU A 265 -13.83 -16.78 -16.61
C GLU A 265 -12.44 -16.26 -16.96
N PHE A 266 -11.40 -16.95 -16.47
CA PHE A 266 -10.03 -16.60 -16.79
C PHE A 266 -9.69 -16.83 -18.27
N GLN A 267 -9.00 -15.86 -18.86
CA GLN A 267 -8.43 -15.95 -20.20
C GLN A 267 -6.92 -16.14 -20.12
N LEU A 268 -6.43 -17.29 -20.57
CA LEU A 268 -5.01 -17.63 -20.60
C LEU A 268 -4.54 -17.67 -22.06
N PRO A 269 -4.13 -16.53 -22.64
CA PRO A 269 -3.88 -16.42 -24.08
C PRO A 269 -2.60 -17.14 -24.55
N LYS A 270 -1.80 -17.64 -23.61
CA LYS A 270 -0.59 -18.41 -23.87
C LYS A 270 -0.63 -19.69 -23.03
N PRO A 271 -0.24 -20.86 -23.61
CA PRO A 271 0.03 -22.03 -22.80
C PRO A 271 1.20 -21.73 -21.87
N TYR A 272 1.24 -22.37 -20.69
CA TYR A 272 2.37 -22.24 -19.79
C TYR A 272 3.64 -22.81 -20.44
N GLY A 273 4.67 -21.98 -20.58
CA GLY A 273 6.00 -22.34 -21.04
C GLY A 273 7.08 -21.63 -20.20
N THR A 274 7.81 -20.69 -20.80
CA THR A 274 8.86 -19.89 -20.15
C THR A 274 8.84 -18.42 -20.58
N TRP A 275 7.77 -17.99 -21.25
CA TRP A 275 7.74 -16.71 -21.94
C TRP A 275 7.83 -15.52 -20.98
N VAL A 276 7.25 -15.61 -19.79
CA VAL A 276 7.15 -14.48 -18.86
C VAL A 276 8.53 -14.07 -18.34
N VAL A 277 9.32 -15.00 -17.82
CA VAL A 277 10.67 -14.71 -17.27
C VAL A 277 11.62 -14.17 -18.35
N GLU A 278 11.46 -14.64 -19.59
CA GLU A 278 12.23 -14.18 -20.74
C GLU A 278 11.90 -12.74 -21.16
N ASN A 279 10.73 -12.22 -20.76
CA ASN A 279 10.18 -10.92 -21.16
C ASN A 279 9.77 -10.02 -19.97
N ALA A 280 10.19 -10.35 -18.75
CA ALA A 280 10.02 -9.49 -17.58
C ALA A 280 10.89 -8.23 -17.67
N PHE A 281 10.41 -7.12 -17.14
CA PHE A 281 11.15 -5.86 -17.07
C PHE A 281 11.93 -5.77 -15.76
N PHE A 282 13.17 -5.28 -15.77
CA PHE A 282 13.90 -4.97 -14.54
C PHE A 282 13.90 -3.47 -14.25
N LYS A 283 13.68 -3.06 -13.01
CA LYS A 283 13.79 -1.65 -12.64
C LYS A 283 15.25 -1.34 -12.30
N ILE A 284 15.92 -0.60 -13.18
CA ILE A 284 17.31 -0.16 -12.97
C ILE A 284 17.36 1.05 -12.01
N HIS A 285 16.27 1.80 -11.95
CA HIS A 285 16.10 2.94 -11.06
C HIS A 285 14.84 2.73 -10.23
N ALA A 286 14.86 3.25 -9.00
CA ALA A 286 13.74 3.20 -8.08
C ALA A 286 12.63 4.12 -8.58
N ALA A 287 11.92 3.71 -9.62
CA ALA A 287 10.80 4.41 -10.23
C ALA A 287 9.68 3.41 -10.49
N GLU A 288 8.43 3.88 -10.46
CA GLU A 288 7.33 3.06 -10.96
C GLU A 288 7.59 2.70 -12.44
N GLY A 289 7.26 1.47 -12.86
CA GLY A 289 7.72 0.91 -14.13
C GLY A 289 7.31 1.74 -15.35
N HIS A 290 6.14 2.38 -15.31
CA HIS A 290 5.66 3.24 -16.39
C HIS A 290 6.34 4.61 -16.42
N ALA A 291 7.08 5.00 -15.37
CA ALA A 291 7.91 6.21 -15.31
C ALA A 291 9.37 5.98 -15.69
N ALA A 292 9.83 4.73 -15.84
CA ALA A 292 11.25 4.41 -16.06
C ALA A 292 11.85 5.16 -17.26
N SER A 293 11.18 5.15 -18.41
CA SER A 293 11.63 5.89 -19.59
C SER A 293 11.46 7.41 -19.46
N ALA A 294 10.49 7.88 -18.66
CA ALA A 294 10.29 9.30 -18.41
C ALA A 294 11.44 9.90 -17.58
N VAL A 295 11.93 9.18 -16.56
CA VAL A 295 13.08 9.64 -15.76
C VAL A 295 14.39 9.60 -16.54
N GLU A 296 14.56 8.64 -17.46
CA GLU A 296 15.70 8.61 -18.39
C GLU A 296 15.69 9.80 -19.37
N ALA A 297 14.52 10.10 -19.95
CA ALA A 297 14.34 11.27 -20.81
C ALA A 297 14.57 12.57 -20.03
N ALA A 298 14.06 12.67 -18.79
CA ALA A 298 14.26 13.82 -17.92
C ALA A 298 15.74 14.02 -17.58
N LEU A 299 16.51 12.96 -17.34
CA LEU A 299 17.94 13.05 -17.08
C LEU A 299 18.70 13.57 -18.30
N THR A 300 18.35 13.09 -19.49
CA THR A 300 18.94 13.57 -20.74
C THR A 300 18.68 15.07 -20.93
N LEU A 301 17.45 15.52 -20.72
CA LEU A 301 17.09 16.94 -20.76
C LEU A 301 17.81 17.75 -19.68
N ALA A 302 17.92 17.23 -18.46
CA ALA A 302 18.64 17.89 -17.36
C ALA A 302 20.12 18.09 -17.71
N GLN A 303 20.76 17.09 -18.32
CA GLN A 303 22.14 17.17 -18.78
C GLN A 303 22.29 18.18 -19.91
N GLN A 304 21.41 18.14 -20.92
CA GLN A 304 21.39 19.11 -22.01
C GLN A 304 21.24 20.55 -21.51
N ILE A 305 20.36 20.80 -20.53
CA ILE A 305 20.15 22.13 -19.93
C ILE A 305 21.41 22.60 -19.17
N ARG A 306 22.10 21.70 -18.47
CA ARG A 306 23.30 22.03 -17.69
C ARG A 306 24.55 22.18 -18.55
N SER A 307 24.62 21.51 -19.70
CA SER A 307 25.76 21.54 -20.62
C SER A 307 25.63 22.59 -21.72
N ARG A 308 24.66 23.50 -21.63
CA ARG A 308 24.47 24.57 -22.63
C ARG A 308 25.69 25.48 -22.67
N GLU A 309 26.03 25.96 -23.87
CA GLU A 309 27.12 26.93 -24.06
C GLU A 309 26.86 28.25 -23.34
N ALA A 310 25.59 28.69 -23.33
CA ALA A 310 25.10 29.80 -22.52
C ALA A 310 24.41 29.23 -21.27
N PRO A 311 25.03 29.29 -20.08
CA PRO A 311 24.43 28.83 -18.84
C PRO A 311 23.16 29.60 -18.51
N LEU A 312 22.28 28.98 -17.73
CA LEU A 312 21.11 29.66 -17.19
C LEU A 312 21.54 30.63 -16.07
N ASP A 313 21.07 31.88 -16.14
CA ASP A 313 21.27 32.88 -15.08
C ASP A 313 20.29 32.73 -13.91
N ILE A 314 19.33 31.80 -14.03
CA ILE A 314 18.28 31.49 -13.04
C ILE A 314 18.21 29.98 -12.79
N SER A 315 17.48 29.58 -11.75
CA SER A 315 17.30 28.16 -11.43
C SER A 315 16.61 27.42 -12.59
N ILE A 316 16.86 26.11 -12.72
CA ILE A 316 16.17 25.28 -13.72
C ILE A 316 14.65 25.29 -13.52
N ALA A 317 14.18 25.35 -12.27
CA ALA A 317 12.76 25.46 -11.94
C ALA A 317 12.14 26.73 -12.51
N ASP A 318 12.86 27.85 -12.45
CA ASP A 318 12.39 29.15 -12.93
C ASP A 318 12.55 29.30 -14.44
N ALA A 319 13.61 28.71 -15.02
CA ALA A 319 13.86 28.73 -16.46
C ALA A 319 12.85 27.89 -17.26
N ILE A 320 12.32 26.82 -16.67
CA ILE A 320 11.30 25.98 -17.33
C ILE A 320 9.95 26.69 -17.26
N ASN A 321 9.34 26.91 -18.43
CA ASN A 321 7.98 27.43 -18.57
C ASN A 321 6.95 26.30 -18.58
N HIS A 322 7.22 25.21 -19.30
CA HIS A 322 6.29 24.10 -19.48
C HIS A 322 7.03 22.79 -19.79
N ILE A 323 6.46 21.65 -19.38
CA ILE A 323 6.93 20.31 -19.72
C ILE A 323 5.76 19.51 -20.25
N ARG A 324 5.86 19.03 -21.49
CA ARG A 324 4.88 18.11 -22.09
C ARG A 324 5.40 16.69 -22.00
N VAL A 325 4.57 15.78 -21.50
CA VAL A 325 4.87 14.34 -21.36
C VAL A 325 3.85 13.54 -22.15
N ARG A 326 4.26 12.97 -23.28
CA ARG A 326 3.47 11.96 -24.00
C ARG A 326 3.75 10.60 -23.39
N THR A 327 2.69 9.87 -23.02
CA THR A 327 2.80 8.59 -22.33
C THR A 327 1.72 7.60 -22.75
N GLN A 328 1.81 6.37 -22.29
CA GLN A 328 0.80 5.32 -22.51
C GLN A 328 -0.32 5.36 -21.46
N LYS A 329 -1.52 4.90 -21.83
CA LYS A 329 -2.74 4.96 -21.00
C LYS A 329 -2.58 4.44 -19.57
N PRO A 330 -1.89 3.31 -19.33
CA PRO A 330 -1.56 2.89 -17.97
C PRO A 330 -0.82 3.91 -17.10
N ALA A 331 0.07 4.74 -17.65
CA ALA A 331 0.73 5.78 -16.85
C ALA A 331 -0.27 6.85 -16.42
N MET A 332 -1.18 7.24 -17.32
CA MET A 332 -2.30 8.15 -17.03
C MET A 332 -3.22 7.57 -15.95
N VAL A 333 -3.42 6.25 -16.05
CA VAL A 333 -3.91 5.31 -15.04
C VAL A 333 -3.50 5.59 -13.59
N ILE A 334 -2.20 5.37 -13.35
CA ILE A 334 -1.66 4.95 -12.05
C ILE A 334 -0.82 6.03 -11.42
N ILE A 335 -0.05 6.75 -12.23
CA ILE A 335 1.01 7.63 -11.76
C ILE A 335 0.85 9.08 -12.20
N ASN A 336 -0.29 9.43 -12.80
CA ASN A 336 -0.66 10.81 -13.06
C ASN A 336 -1.42 11.39 -11.84
N LYS A 337 -0.68 12.07 -10.94
CA LYS A 337 -1.24 12.63 -9.70
C LYS A 337 -1.11 14.15 -9.65
N GLN A 338 -2.19 14.80 -9.24
CA GLN A 338 -2.25 16.24 -8.99
C GLN A 338 -2.43 16.52 -7.49
N GLY A 339 -2.06 17.72 -7.05
CA GLY A 339 -2.18 18.14 -5.66
C GLY A 339 -1.03 17.66 -4.73
N PRO A 340 -1.18 17.87 -3.41
CA PRO A 340 -0.18 17.49 -2.43
C PRO A 340 0.09 15.97 -2.43
N LEU A 341 1.34 15.60 -2.14
CA LEU A 341 1.77 14.20 -1.97
C LEU A 341 2.15 14.00 -0.50
N HIS A 342 1.55 13.02 0.17
CA HIS A 342 1.57 12.96 1.64
C HIS A 342 2.61 12.02 2.23
N ASN A 343 3.11 11.06 1.46
CA ASN A 343 4.05 10.05 1.93
C ASN A 343 4.92 9.54 0.77
N ALA A 344 5.89 8.67 1.07
CA ALA A 344 6.82 8.12 0.08
C ALA A 344 6.09 7.32 -1.02
N ALA A 345 5.04 6.59 -0.67
CA ALA A 345 4.21 5.84 -1.60
C ALA A 345 3.40 6.74 -2.56
N ASP A 346 3.12 7.97 -2.16
CA ASP A 346 2.52 8.95 -3.07
C ASP A 346 3.52 9.48 -4.09
N ARG A 347 4.74 9.75 -3.63
CA ARG A 347 5.83 10.33 -4.44
C ARG A 347 6.39 9.35 -5.46
N ASP A 348 6.61 8.09 -5.07
CA ASP A 348 7.08 7.05 -6.00
C ASP A 348 6.02 6.63 -7.04
N HIS A 349 4.74 6.96 -6.80
CA HIS A 349 3.61 6.79 -7.73
C HIS A 349 3.14 8.13 -8.31
N CYS A 350 4.03 9.09 -8.49
CA CYS A 350 3.76 10.35 -9.19
C CYS A 350 4.85 10.60 -10.24
N MET A 351 4.52 10.42 -11.53
CA MET A 351 5.46 10.66 -12.63
C MET A 351 5.95 12.11 -12.63
N GLN A 352 5.07 13.06 -12.33
CA GLN A 352 5.43 14.47 -12.26
C GLN A 352 6.48 14.74 -11.17
N TYR A 353 6.37 14.08 -10.00
CA TYR A 353 7.37 14.20 -8.95
C TYR A 353 8.72 13.65 -9.41
N MET A 354 8.73 12.44 -9.98
CA MET A 354 9.96 11.79 -10.45
C MET A 354 10.68 12.63 -11.52
N ILE A 355 9.95 13.15 -12.50
CA ILE A 355 10.49 14.04 -13.54
C ILE A 355 11.07 15.33 -12.92
N ALA A 356 10.31 15.98 -12.04
CA ALA A 356 10.73 17.23 -11.40
C ALA A 356 12.02 17.05 -10.59
N VAL A 357 12.11 15.99 -9.78
CA VAL A 357 13.30 15.70 -8.99
C VAL A 357 14.50 15.41 -9.89
N VAL A 358 14.37 14.60 -10.94
CA VAL A 358 15.49 14.30 -11.85
C VAL A 358 16.02 15.57 -12.53
N LEU A 359 15.13 16.46 -12.98
CA LEU A 359 15.54 17.74 -13.58
C LEU A 359 16.33 18.61 -12.58
N LEU A 360 15.83 18.74 -11.35
CA LEU A 360 16.43 19.55 -10.28
C LEU A 360 17.75 18.96 -9.77
N LYS A 361 17.78 17.65 -9.57
CA LYS A 361 18.94 16.90 -9.08
C LYS A 361 20.04 16.82 -10.14
N GLY A 362 19.67 16.73 -11.42
CA GLY A 362 20.61 16.51 -12.52
C GLY A 362 21.27 15.13 -12.52
N SER A 363 20.75 14.21 -11.70
CA SER A 363 21.13 12.81 -11.65
C SER A 363 19.88 11.96 -11.42
N MET A 364 20.04 10.65 -11.55
CA MET A 364 18.91 9.74 -11.48
C MET A 364 18.27 9.73 -10.08
N ILE A 365 16.95 9.52 -10.07
CA ILE A 365 16.20 9.37 -8.83
C ILE A 365 16.55 8.05 -8.13
N THR A 366 16.56 8.09 -6.82
CA THR A 366 16.90 7.00 -5.90
C THR A 366 15.77 6.80 -4.89
N SER A 367 15.70 5.64 -4.25
CA SER A 367 14.68 5.32 -3.25
C SER A 367 14.65 6.34 -2.10
N ALA A 368 15.81 6.83 -1.66
CA ALA A 368 15.94 7.88 -0.64
C ALA A 368 15.35 9.25 -1.05
N ASP A 369 15.16 9.52 -2.35
CA ASP A 369 14.55 10.78 -2.81
C ASP A 369 13.03 10.83 -2.56
N TYR A 370 12.41 9.70 -2.20
CA TYR A 370 10.99 9.63 -1.87
C TYR A 370 10.70 9.69 -0.38
N ASP A 371 11.68 9.53 0.50
CA ASP A 371 11.44 9.51 1.95
C ASP A 371 10.89 10.86 2.47
N ASP A 372 10.08 10.86 3.54
CA ASP A 372 9.55 12.11 4.11
C ASP A 372 10.65 13.05 4.67
N SER A 373 11.79 12.48 5.04
CA SER A 373 13.00 13.22 5.45
C SER A 373 13.83 13.72 4.26
N SER A 374 13.51 13.30 3.03
CA SER A 374 14.22 13.74 1.84
C SER A 374 14.06 15.24 1.63
N LEU A 375 15.13 15.90 1.19
CA LEU A 375 15.09 17.32 0.85
C LEU A 375 14.07 17.63 -0.26
N TRP A 376 13.86 16.68 -1.18
CA TRP A 376 12.95 16.81 -2.31
C TRP A 376 11.47 16.73 -1.90
N ALA A 377 11.17 16.02 -0.81
CA ALA A 377 9.79 15.83 -0.36
C ALA A 377 9.09 17.14 0.03
N ARG A 378 9.87 18.17 0.39
CA ARG A 378 9.38 19.49 0.84
C ARG A 378 9.93 20.65 0.00
N ASP A 379 10.69 20.38 -1.06
CA ASP A 379 11.29 21.43 -1.88
C ASP A 379 10.20 22.15 -2.70
N PRO A 380 9.99 23.47 -2.50
CA PRO A 380 8.99 24.22 -3.26
C PRO A 380 9.28 24.26 -4.77
N MET A 381 10.53 24.04 -5.21
CA MET A 381 10.89 23.96 -6.62
C MET A 381 10.36 22.69 -7.28
N VAL A 382 10.30 21.56 -6.55
CA VAL A 382 9.70 20.32 -7.05
C VAL A 382 8.23 20.57 -7.36
N GLU A 383 7.52 21.19 -6.43
CA GLU A 383 6.10 21.50 -6.57
C GLU A 383 5.83 22.58 -7.64
N SER A 384 6.74 23.55 -7.79
CA SER A 384 6.72 24.52 -8.89
C SER A 384 6.82 23.84 -10.26
N LEU A 385 7.74 22.89 -10.42
CA LEU A 385 7.90 22.13 -11.66
C LEU A 385 6.72 21.19 -11.92
N ARG A 386 6.20 20.50 -10.89
CA ARG A 386 5.04 19.60 -11.03
C ARG A 386 3.84 20.30 -11.67
N ARG A 387 3.55 21.55 -11.27
CA ARG A 387 2.47 22.35 -11.86
C ARG A 387 2.68 22.73 -13.32
N LYS A 388 3.91 22.63 -13.83
CA LYS A 388 4.27 22.93 -15.23
C LYS A 388 4.25 21.68 -16.11
N ILE A 389 4.06 20.49 -15.53
CA ILE A 389 4.04 19.21 -16.23
C ILE A 389 2.61 18.87 -16.69
N GLU A 390 2.41 18.80 -17.99
CA GLU A 390 1.21 18.26 -18.63
C GLU A 390 1.50 16.84 -19.11
N MET A 391 0.73 15.86 -18.62
CA MET A 391 0.76 14.49 -19.12
C MET A 391 -0.39 14.27 -20.10
N VAL A 392 -0.09 13.67 -21.26
CA VAL A 392 -1.07 13.33 -22.28
C VAL A 392 -0.91 11.87 -22.73
N GLU A 393 -2.03 11.19 -22.94
CA GLU A 393 -2.01 9.88 -23.58
C GLU A 393 -1.61 10.02 -25.06
N ASP A 394 -0.69 9.17 -25.50
CA ASP A 394 -0.46 8.88 -26.91
C ASP A 394 -0.99 7.48 -27.24
N GLU A 395 -1.89 7.43 -28.22
CA GLU A 395 -2.56 6.19 -28.63
C GLU A 395 -1.60 5.16 -29.23
N GLN A 396 -0.55 5.59 -29.92
CA GLN A 396 0.45 4.69 -30.50
C GLN A 396 1.37 4.10 -29.43
N LEU A 397 1.82 4.90 -28.46
CA LEU A 397 2.59 4.39 -27.31
C LEU A 397 1.75 3.39 -26.50
N THR A 398 0.45 3.63 -26.37
CA THR A 398 -0.49 2.70 -25.72
C THR A 398 -0.67 1.41 -26.53
N ALA A 399 -0.78 1.51 -27.86
CA ALA A 399 -0.86 0.33 -28.72
C ALA A 399 0.42 -0.52 -28.63
N ASP A 400 1.58 0.12 -28.66
CA ASP A 400 2.89 -0.55 -28.60
C ASP A 400 3.18 -1.18 -27.23
N TYR A 401 2.65 -0.61 -26.15
CA TYR A 401 2.67 -1.21 -24.81
C TYR A 401 1.94 -2.57 -24.75
N HIS A 402 0.82 -2.70 -25.47
CA HIS A 402 0.00 -3.91 -25.48
C HIS A 402 0.38 -4.91 -26.60
N ASP A 403 1.23 -4.52 -27.54
CA ASP A 403 1.70 -5.42 -28.60
C ASP A 403 2.76 -6.40 -28.03
N ASP A 404 2.47 -7.70 -28.04
CA ASP A 404 3.38 -8.77 -27.61
C ASP A 404 4.74 -8.75 -28.32
N LYS A 405 4.84 -8.10 -29.49
CA LYS A 405 6.08 -7.94 -30.28
C LYS A 405 6.80 -6.61 -30.05
N LYS A 406 6.21 -5.69 -29.27
CA LYS A 406 6.85 -4.44 -28.86
C LYS A 406 6.99 -4.33 -27.33
N ARG A 407 5.88 -4.42 -26.59
CA ARG A 407 5.83 -4.29 -25.14
C ARG A 407 6.57 -3.06 -24.61
N SER A 408 6.57 -1.97 -25.39
CA SER A 408 7.33 -0.77 -25.06
C SER A 408 6.77 -0.10 -23.80
N ALA A 409 7.64 0.38 -22.93
CA ALA A 409 7.26 1.23 -21.79
C ALA A 409 7.66 2.67 -22.11
N ALA A 410 7.08 3.24 -23.16
CA ALA A 410 7.58 4.46 -23.79
C ALA A 410 7.06 5.74 -23.14
N ASN A 411 7.93 6.76 -23.06
CA ASN A 411 7.57 8.13 -22.73
C ASN A 411 8.37 9.10 -23.61
N ALA A 412 7.76 10.23 -23.97
CA ALA A 412 8.42 11.32 -24.66
C ALA A 412 8.26 12.63 -23.88
N LEU A 413 9.36 13.32 -23.62
CA LEU A 413 9.40 14.55 -22.83
C LEU A 413 9.89 15.71 -23.71
N GLN A 414 9.16 16.82 -23.67
CA GLN A 414 9.56 18.09 -24.27
C GLN A 414 9.54 19.20 -23.24
N VAL A 415 10.67 19.87 -23.05
CA VAL A 415 10.81 21.02 -22.15
C VAL A 415 10.75 22.32 -22.96
N THR A 416 9.89 23.23 -22.52
CA THR A 416 9.86 24.62 -22.98
C THR A 416 10.50 25.48 -21.90
N LEU A 417 11.65 26.08 -22.22
CA LEU A 417 12.30 27.11 -21.42
C LEU A 417 11.66 28.48 -21.69
N LEU A 418 11.99 29.50 -20.90
CA LEU A 418 11.62 30.90 -21.16
C LEU A 418 12.23 31.38 -22.49
N GLY A 419 11.49 31.20 -23.59
CA GLY A 419 11.86 31.67 -24.92
C GLY A 419 12.41 30.61 -25.88
N GLU A 420 12.52 29.34 -25.46
CA GLU A 420 13.05 28.25 -26.29
C GLU A 420 12.27 26.96 -26.04
N VAL A 421 11.97 26.22 -27.11
CA VAL A 421 11.43 24.86 -27.03
C VAL A 421 12.56 23.89 -27.37
N MET A 422 12.87 22.97 -26.44
CA MET A 422 13.88 21.95 -26.65
C MET A 422 13.34 20.83 -27.57
N GLU A 423 14.25 20.09 -28.20
CA GLU A 423 13.88 18.87 -28.93
C GLU A 423 13.25 17.85 -27.97
N GLU A 424 12.25 17.12 -28.46
CA GLU A 424 11.59 16.07 -27.68
C GLU A 424 12.54 14.86 -27.52
N VAL A 425 12.65 14.35 -26.30
CA VAL A 425 13.40 13.13 -26.00
C VAL A 425 12.42 11.98 -25.81
N LEU A 426 12.37 11.07 -26.79
CA LEU A 426 11.61 9.82 -26.73
C LEU A 426 12.52 8.68 -26.24
N VAL A 427 12.08 7.99 -25.20
CA VAL A 427 12.69 6.72 -24.74
C VAL A 427 11.65 5.63 -24.87
N GLU A 428 11.79 4.76 -25.87
CA GLU A 428 10.87 3.65 -26.14
C GLU A 428 11.09 2.46 -25.21
N TYR A 429 12.37 2.10 -25.01
CA TYR A 429 12.81 0.95 -24.24
C TYR A 429 13.76 1.39 -23.11
N PRO A 430 13.24 1.54 -21.87
CA PRO A 430 14.07 1.91 -20.73
C PRO A 430 15.16 0.85 -20.44
N MET A 431 16.19 1.22 -19.70
CA MET A 431 17.44 0.42 -19.56
C MET A 431 17.25 -1.01 -19.08
N GLY A 432 16.18 -1.30 -18.32
CA GLY A 432 15.88 -2.65 -17.86
C GLY A 432 14.93 -3.47 -18.74
N HIS A 433 14.62 -2.98 -19.94
CA HIS A 433 13.75 -3.67 -20.88
C HIS A 433 14.41 -4.96 -21.41
N PRO A 434 13.72 -6.11 -21.43
CA PRO A 434 14.30 -7.42 -21.74
C PRO A 434 14.90 -7.59 -23.14
N TRP A 435 14.73 -6.60 -24.02
CA TRP A 435 15.22 -6.62 -25.40
C TRP A 435 16.39 -5.66 -25.64
N ARG A 436 16.93 -5.05 -24.57
CA ARG A 436 18.21 -4.35 -24.68
C ARG A 436 19.35 -5.29 -24.31
N ASP A 437 20.43 -5.21 -25.08
CA ASP A 437 21.62 -6.04 -24.86
C ASP A 437 22.38 -5.65 -23.58
N ASP A 438 22.25 -4.40 -23.14
CA ASP A 438 22.95 -3.84 -21.98
C ASP A 438 22.20 -4.00 -20.65
N THR A 439 20.94 -4.47 -20.65
CA THR A 439 20.14 -4.67 -19.43
C THR A 439 20.85 -5.52 -18.40
N THR A 440 21.48 -6.62 -18.81
CA THR A 440 22.21 -7.51 -17.88
C THR A 440 23.34 -6.76 -17.17
N GLY A 441 24.04 -5.86 -17.87
CA GLY A 441 25.10 -5.04 -17.27
C GLY A 441 24.54 -4.08 -16.21
N PHE A 442 23.42 -3.42 -16.50
CA PHE A 442 22.77 -2.53 -15.54
C PHE A 442 22.23 -3.24 -14.31
N VAL A 443 21.61 -4.41 -14.48
CA VAL A 443 21.13 -5.22 -13.33
C VAL A 443 22.29 -5.69 -12.47
N ARG A 444 23.42 -6.10 -13.08
CA ARG A 444 24.63 -6.47 -12.34
C ARG A 444 25.18 -5.29 -11.54
N GLN A 445 25.30 -4.11 -12.16
CA GLN A 445 25.77 -2.91 -11.47
C GLN A 445 24.86 -2.54 -10.30
N LYS A 446 23.54 -2.60 -10.48
CA LYS A 446 22.57 -2.39 -9.39
C LYS A 446 22.77 -3.39 -8.25
N PHE A 447 22.89 -4.68 -8.56
CA PHE A 447 23.12 -5.72 -7.55
C PHE A 447 24.41 -5.45 -6.77
N ASP A 448 25.50 -5.15 -7.47
CA ASP A 448 26.78 -4.77 -6.91
C ASP A 448 26.68 -3.60 -5.93
N ASP A 449 26.02 -2.51 -6.34
CA ASP A 449 25.85 -1.31 -5.52
C ASP A 449 25.03 -1.62 -4.26
N ASN A 450 23.96 -2.40 -4.41
CA ASN A 450 23.11 -2.81 -3.29
C ASN A 450 23.84 -3.75 -2.31
N VAL A 451 24.65 -4.68 -2.82
CA VAL A 451 25.50 -5.54 -1.98
C VAL A 451 26.53 -4.71 -1.22
N ARG A 452 27.23 -3.78 -1.89
CA ARG A 452 28.22 -2.89 -1.23
C ARG A 452 27.57 -1.92 -0.25
N GLY A 453 26.28 -1.61 -0.43
CA GLY A 453 25.49 -0.83 0.53
C GLY A 453 25.40 -1.49 1.90
N LEU A 454 25.27 -2.82 1.92
CA LEU A 454 25.02 -3.63 3.12
C LEU A 454 26.24 -4.43 3.59
N PHE A 455 26.83 -5.25 2.72
CA PHE A 455 27.98 -6.11 3.02
C PHE A 455 29.31 -5.37 2.85
N LYS A 456 30.37 -5.85 3.52
CA LYS A 456 31.70 -5.23 3.49
C LYS A 456 32.81 -6.27 3.30
N GLY A 457 33.97 -5.81 2.82
CA GLY A 457 35.18 -6.61 2.74
C GLY A 457 35.04 -7.85 1.85
N THR A 458 35.64 -8.96 2.28
CA THR A 458 35.68 -10.20 1.49
C THR A 458 34.30 -10.80 1.25
N GLN A 459 33.34 -10.65 2.17
CA GLN A 459 31.99 -11.17 1.99
C GLN A 459 31.26 -10.44 0.86
N ALA A 460 31.42 -9.11 0.75
CA ALA A 460 30.81 -8.36 -0.35
C ALA A 460 31.34 -8.83 -1.70
N GLU A 461 32.66 -9.00 -1.84
CA GLU A 461 33.28 -9.48 -3.08
C GLU A 461 32.89 -10.92 -3.42
N GLU A 462 32.72 -11.79 -2.42
CA GLU A 462 32.22 -13.15 -2.63
C GLU A 462 30.79 -13.14 -3.19
N ILE A 463 29.89 -12.35 -2.60
CA ILE A 463 28.50 -12.23 -3.05
C ILE A 463 28.44 -11.64 -4.47
N ILE A 464 29.24 -10.62 -4.76
CA ILE A 464 29.33 -9.94 -6.07
C ILE A 464 29.86 -10.88 -7.16
N GLY A 465 30.68 -11.87 -6.81
CA GLY A 465 31.16 -12.87 -7.76
C GLY A 465 30.12 -13.94 -8.14
N LEU A 466 29.05 -14.15 -7.37
CA LEU A 466 28.05 -15.20 -7.64
C LEU A 466 27.31 -15.02 -8.99
N PRO A 467 26.91 -13.80 -9.38
CA PRO A 467 26.40 -13.53 -10.73
C PRO A 467 27.34 -13.94 -11.87
N ASP A 468 28.67 -13.96 -11.68
CA ASP A 468 29.64 -14.29 -12.73
C ASP A 468 29.71 -15.77 -13.09
N LEU A 469 29.25 -16.65 -12.20
CA LEU A 469 29.19 -18.08 -12.47
C LEU A 469 28.33 -18.37 -13.71
N GLY A 470 28.71 -19.36 -14.53
CA GLY A 470 27.83 -19.81 -15.61
C GLY A 470 26.50 -20.33 -15.05
N VAL A 471 25.41 -20.33 -15.84
CA VAL A 471 24.11 -20.89 -15.40
C VAL A 471 24.26 -22.33 -14.92
N GLU A 472 25.06 -23.14 -15.62
CA GLU A 472 25.30 -24.53 -15.25
C GLU A 472 26.06 -24.66 -13.92
N GLU A 473 27.15 -23.91 -13.75
CA GLU A 473 27.93 -23.89 -12.51
C GLU A 473 27.08 -23.43 -11.31
N PHE A 474 26.36 -22.32 -11.47
CA PHE A 474 25.45 -21.81 -10.44
C PHE A 474 24.36 -22.83 -10.10
N SER A 475 23.83 -23.55 -11.09
CA SER A 475 22.75 -24.54 -10.91
C SER A 475 23.13 -25.71 -9.98
N TYR A 476 24.42 -26.06 -9.88
CA TYR A 476 24.91 -27.13 -9.00
C TYR A 476 25.24 -26.67 -7.58
N MET A 477 25.27 -25.36 -7.31
CA MET A 477 25.46 -24.82 -5.97
C MET A 477 24.32 -25.28 -5.05
N GLY A 478 24.64 -25.74 -3.85
CA GLY A 478 23.65 -26.09 -2.83
C GLY A 478 22.91 -24.84 -2.35
N VAL A 479 21.58 -24.91 -2.20
CA VAL A 479 20.77 -23.75 -1.73
C VAL A 479 21.25 -23.30 -0.36
N LYS A 480 21.51 -24.24 0.55
CA LYS A 480 22.02 -23.95 1.89
C LYS A 480 23.33 -23.13 1.84
N ASP A 481 24.25 -23.50 0.97
CA ASP A 481 25.56 -22.87 0.88
C ASP A 481 25.45 -21.48 0.24
N PHE A 482 24.63 -21.33 -0.80
CA PHE A 482 24.27 -20.04 -1.38
C PHE A 482 23.68 -19.08 -0.33
N MET A 483 22.73 -19.58 0.48
CA MET A 483 22.08 -18.77 1.51
C MET A 483 23.04 -18.42 2.65
N ASP A 484 23.93 -19.33 3.06
CA ASP A 484 24.90 -19.10 4.13
C ASP A 484 25.91 -17.99 3.78
N THR A 485 26.25 -17.79 2.49
CA THR A 485 27.11 -16.67 2.04
C THR A 485 26.47 -15.30 2.28
N MET A 486 25.14 -15.22 2.33
CA MET A 486 24.39 -13.95 2.37
C MET A 486 23.88 -13.58 3.77
N VAL A 487 24.38 -14.19 4.83
CA VAL A 487 23.94 -13.94 6.22
C VAL A 487 24.95 -13.04 6.92
N LEU A 488 24.45 -12.08 7.70
CA LEU A 488 25.29 -11.23 8.54
C LEU A 488 25.50 -11.89 9.90
N ALA A 489 26.70 -11.73 10.47
CA ALA A 489 26.93 -12.05 11.87
C ALA A 489 25.99 -11.21 12.75
N SER A 490 25.59 -11.74 13.92
CA SER A 490 24.68 -11.04 14.84
C SER A 490 25.19 -9.65 15.24
N ASP A 491 26.50 -9.47 15.35
CA ASP A 491 27.13 -8.20 15.72
C ASP A 491 27.18 -7.17 14.56
N ASN A 492 26.87 -7.61 13.33
CA ASN A 492 26.89 -6.80 12.12
C ASN A 492 25.49 -6.52 11.57
N GLN A 493 24.43 -6.72 12.36
CA GLN A 493 23.08 -6.36 11.93
C GLN A 493 22.99 -4.85 11.64
N PRO A 494 22.18 -4.43 10.64
CA PRO A 494 21.89 -3.02 10.46
C PRO A 494 21.24 -2.47 11.73
N GLU A 495 21.97 -1.63 12.47
CA GLU A 495 21.44 -0.86 13.60
C GLU A 495 20.12 -0.21 13.20
N PRO A 496 19.08 -0.23 14.06
CA PRO A 496 17.90 0.60 13.85
C PRO A 496 18.37 2.02 13.53
N LEU A 497 17.90 2.63 12.44
CA LEU A 497 18.23 4.04 12.18
C LEU A 497 17.84 4.84 13.43
N PRO A 498 18.66 5.81 13.86
CA PRO A 498 18.38 6.60 15.04
C PRO A 498 16.95 7.14 14.92
N VAL A 499 16.16 6.90 15.96
CA VAL A 499 14.81 7.44 16.07
C VAL A 499 14.97 8.95 15.92
N ALA A 500 14.44 9.53 14.85
CA ALA A 500 14.24 10.97 14.83
C ALA A 500 13.37 11.26 16.05
N ASP A 501 13.92 11.99 17.04
CA ASP A 501 13.26 12.24 18.32
C ASP A 501 11.78 12.50 18.08
N ALA A 502 10.93 11.59 18.55
CA ALA A 502 9.54 11.95 18.76
C ALA A 502 9.57 13.19 19.63
N ALA A 503 8.92 14.27 19.18
CA ALA A 503 8.83 15.51 19.95
C ALA A 503 8.57 15.16 21.42
N PRO A 504 9.34 15.72 22.36
CA PRO A 504 9.45 15.18 23.71
C PRO A 504 8.08 14.99 24.32
N THR A 505 7.72 13.73 24.58
CA THR A 505 6.56 13.39 25.38
C THR A 505 6.86 13.87 26.79
N THR A 506 6.21 14.96 27.20
CA THR A 506 6.27 15.44 28.57
C THR A 506 5.51 14.44 29.45
N ASP A 507 6.28 13.60 30.15
CA ASP A 507 5.82 12.86 31.31
C ASP A 507 5.22 13.84 32.32
N THR A 508 3.91 13.71 32.57
CA THR A 508 3.22 14.45 33.63
C THR A 508 2.47 13.47 34.51
N SER A 509 3.23 12.59 35.16
CA SER A 509 2.81 11.86 36.35
C SER A 509 3.35 12.52 37.62
N HIS A 510 2.99 13.77 37.92
CA HIS A 510 3.14 14.32 39.27
C HIS A 510 2.16 15.49 39.54
N ASP A 511 1.38 15.30 40.62
CA ASP A 511 0.71 16.26 41.50
C ASP A 511 -0.11 17.43 40.91
N LEU A 512 -1.42 17.30 41.12
CA LEU A 512 -2.43 18.36 41.10
C LEU A 512 -2.05 19.49 42.07
N ALA A 513 -1.32 20.49 41.57
CA ALA A 513 -1.29 21.82 42.16
C ALA A 513 -2.05 22.79 41.24
N MET A 514 -3.05 23.47 41.81
CA MET A 514 -3.79 24.56 41.19
C MET A 514 -2.81 25.64 40.69
N ALA A 515 -2.44 25.59 39.41
CA ALA A 515 -1.68 26.65 38.76
C ALA A 515 -2.68 27.72 38.28
N GLU A 516 -2.53 28.93 38.81
CA GLU A 516 -3.29 30.11 38.44
C GLU A 516 -3.19 30.39 36.93
N ILE A 517 -4.32 30.76 36.33
CA ILE A 517 -4.44 31.18 34.93
C ILE A 517 -3.65 32.48 34.77
N PRO A 518 -2.66 32.57 33.86
CA PRO A 518 -2.00 33.84 33.58
C PRO A 518 -2.97 34.78 32.83
N PRO A 519 -2.99 36.09 33.14
CA PRO A 519 -3.81 37.04 32.41
C PRO A 519 -3.34 37.13 30.94
N VAL A 520 -4.30 37.24 30.03
CA VAL A 520 -4.06 37.49 28.61
C VAL A 520 -3.78 38.99 28.46
N ASP A 521 -2.53 39.39 28.67
CA ASP A 521 -2.07 40.73 28.32
C ASP A 521 -1.21 40.66 27.04
N ASP A 522 -1.52 41.57 26.11
CA ASP A 522 -0.85 41.88 24.84
C ASP A 522 -0.93 40.87 23.69
N LEU A 523 -2.11 40.83 23.05
CA LEU A 523 -2.28 40.44 21.65
C LEU A 523 -2.76 41.65 20.83
N THR A 524 -1.95 42.71 20.76
CA THR A 524 -2.26 43.90 19.95
C THR A 524 -2.21 43.55 18.45
N ILE A 525 -3.39 43.29 17.86
CA ILE A 525 -3.56 43.18 16.42
C ILE A 525 -3.79 44.59 15.86
N ALA A 526 -2.81 45.14 15.13
CA ALA A 526 -3.01 46.40 14.42
C ALA A 526 -3.92 46.16 13.19
N MET A 527 -5.18 46.57 13.28
CA MET A 527 -6.14 46.52 12.16
C MET A 527 -6.26 47.90 11.49
N PRO A 528 -5.75 48.09 10.27
CA PRO A 528 -5.93 49.35 9.54
C PRO A 528 -7.41 49.60 9.26
N GLY A 529 -7.93 50.77 9.65
CA GLY A 529 -9.32 51.18 9.39
C GLY A 529 -10.27 51.10 10.59
N PHE A 530 -9.81 50.65 11.76
CA PHE A 530 -10.60 50.62 13.00
C PHE A 530 -10.04 51.59 14.04
N THR A 531 -10.92 52.27 14.78
CA THR A 531 -10.50 53.11 15.91
C THR A 531 -10.06 52.22 17.08
N PRO A 532 -9.14 52.67 17.95
CA PRO A 532 -8.71 51.91 19.13
C PRO A 532 -9.88 51.47 20.03
N GLN A 533 -10.95 52.25 20.05
CA GLN A 533 -12.16 51.96 20.83
C GLN A 533 -12.99 50.82 20.20
N GLN A 534 -12.99 50.70 18.87
CA GLN A 534 -13.61 49.57 18.15
C GLN A 534 -12.81 48.28 18.34
N VAL A 535 -11.48 48.35 18.33
CA VAL A 535 -10.59 47.19 18.58
C VAL A 535 -10.79 46.65 19.99
N ALA A 536 -10.79 47.52 21.00
CA ALA A 536 -11.03 47.11 22.39
C ALA A 536 -12.43 46.51 22.62
N SER A 537 -13.45 46.99 21.89
CA SER A 537 -14.80 46.44 21.98
C SER A 537 -14.90 45.03 21.34
N LEU A 538 -14.12 44.79 20.29
CA LEU A 538 -14.01 43.49 19.61
C LEU A 538 -13.27 42.46 20.45
N GLU A 539 -12.15 42.84 21.07
CA GLU A 539 -11.39 41.96 21.98
C GLU A 539 -12.26 41.51 23.17
N ASN A 540 -13.05 42.42 23.75
CA ASN A 540 -13.96 42.10 24.84
C ASN A 540 -15.09 41.14 24.42
N MET A 541 -15.67 41.31 23.23
CA MET A 541 -16.69 40.38 22.69
C MET A 541 -16.11 38.99 22.40
N MET A 542 -14.91 38.93 21.85
CA MET A 542 -14.24 37.67 21.51
C MET A 542 -13.91 36.87 22.77
N ASN A 543 -13.42 37.54 23.82
CA ASN A 543 -13.17 36.94 25.13
C ASN A 543 -14.46 36.46 25.82
N ALA A 544 -15.56 37.23 25.73
CA ALA A 544 -16.85 36.82 26.28
C ALA A 544 -17.43 35.59 25.57
N THR A 545 -17.30 35.54 24.24
CA THR A 545 -17.82 34.45 23.39
C THR A 545 -17.04 33.15 23.62
N MET A 546 -15.70 33.23 23.69
CA MET A 546 -14.86 32.07 24.02
C MET A 546 -15.16 31.53 25.41
N LYS A 547 -15.43 32.41 26.38
CA LYS A 547 -15.80 32.00 27.75
C LYS A 547 -17.17 31.30 27.80
N ALA A 548 -18.18 31.83 27.12
CA ALA A 548 -19.50 31.22 27.04
C ALA A 548 -19.47 29.83 26.38
N ALA A 549 -18.73 29.67 25.27
CA ALA A 549 -18.56 28.39 24.60
C ALA A 549 -17.81 27.34 25.45
N LEU A 550 -16.88 27.79 26.31
CA LEU A 550 -16.19 26.91 27.26
C LEU A 550 -17.12 26.44 28.39
N ASP A 551 -17.91 27.36 28.96
CA ASP A 551 -18.82 27.09 30.07
C ASP A 551 -19.96 26.13 29.64
N GLU A 552 -20.46 26.25 28.42
CA GLU A 552 -21.50 25.36 27.86
C GLU A 552 -20.99 23.92 27.62
N ARG A 553 -19.74 23.77 27.14
CA ARG A 553 -19.11 22.44 26.94
C ARG A 553 -18.66 21.78 28.26
N LEU A 554 -18.32 22.56 29.28
CA LEU A 554 -18.03 22.03 30.63
C LEU A 554 -19.33 21.65 31.37
N GLY A 555 -20.44 22.35 31.11
CA GLY A 555 -21.77 22.03 31.64
C GLY A 555 -22.41 20.76 31.06
N SER A 556 -22.10 20.40 29.82
CA SER A 556 -22.60 19.16 29.18
C SER A 556 -21.85 17.89 29.62
N ALA A 557 -20.64 18.03 30.16
CA ALA A 557 -19.82 16.92 30.66
C ALA A 557 -20.20 16.42 32.08
N THR A 558 -21.17 17.04 32.77
CA THR A 558 -21.49 16.74 34.18
C THR A 558 -22.91 16.20 34.45
N LYS A 559 -23.61 15.68 33.42
CA LYS A 559 -24.89 14.96 33.60
C LYS A 559 -24.84 13.51 33.15
N THR A 560 -24.00 12.70 33.80
CA THR A 560 -24.19 11.24 33.91
C THR A 560 -24.70 10.93 35.32
N LYS A 561 -25.86 10.27 35.40
CA LYS A 561 -26.47 9.84 36.67
C LYS A 561 -25.54 8.87 37.41
N PRO A 562 -25.34 9.01 38.73
CA PRO A 562 -24.54 8.07 39.52
C PRO A 562 -25.36 6.81 39.84
N GLY A 563 -24.83 5.64 39.50
CA GLY A 563 -25.38 4.36 39.94
C GLY A 563 -25.36 3.29 38.86
N MET A 564 -24.18 2.72 38.60
CA MET A 564 -23.97 1.35 38.11
C MET A 564 -22.46 1.14 37.91
N LEU A 565 -21.69 1.10 39.00
CA LEU A 565 -20.30 0.63 39.04
C LEU A 565 -19.94 0.25 40.49
N GLU A 566 -20.76 -0.62 41.09
CA GLU A 566 -20.42 -1.39 42.30
C GLU A 566 -21.06 -2.78 42.14
N ARG A 567 -20.36 -3.67 41.42
CA ARG A 567 -20.46 -5.14 41.46
C ARG A 567 -19.62 -5.73 40.32
N ALA A 568 -18.31 -5.57 40.42
CA ALA A 568 -17.33 -6.34 39.66
C ALA A 568 -15.97 -6.25 40.37
N ALA A 569 -15.94 -6.55 41.67
CA ALA A 569 -14.73 -6.67 42.47
C ALA A 569 -15.03 -7.48 43.73
N ALA A 570 -15.47 -8.72 43.55
CA ALA A 570 -15.49 -9.75 44.57
C ALA A 570 -15.69 -11.09 43.84
N ASP A 571 -14.59 -11.81 43.63
CA ASP A 571 -14.48 -13.27 43.60
C ASP A 571 -13.35 -13.71 42.66
N SER A 572 -12.12 -13.66 43.19
CA SER A 572 -11.04 -14.54 42.75
C SER A 572 -10.04 -14.72 43.88
N ALA A 573 -10.33 -15.62 44.81
CA ALA A 573 -9.34 -16.22 45.68
C ALA A 573 -9.81 -17.61 46.14
N VAL A 574 -8.82 -18.52 46.21
CA VAL A 574 -8.80 -19.84 46.87
C VAL A 574 -9.13 -21.07 46.02
N ASP A 575 -8.09 -21.61 45.37
CA ASP A 575 -7.29 -22.80 45.75
C ASP A 575 -7.96 -24.17 46.09
N LEU A 576 -7.23 -25.21 45.64
CA LEU A 576 -7.15 -26.63 46.05
C LEU A 576 -8.10 -27.72 45.47
N ASN A 577 -7.45 -28.59 44.68
CA ASN A 577 -7.33 -30.06 44.78
C ASN A 577 -8.51 -31.05 44.63
N ASP A 578 -8.17 -32.05 43.81
CA ASP A 578 -8.36 -33.51 43.95
C ASP A 578 -9.67 -34.22 43.53
N ASP A 579 -9.40 -35.26 42.73
CA ASP A 579 -10.02 -36.60 42.60
C ASP A 579 -11.32 -36.84 41.80
N ASP A 580 -11.12 -37.72 40.80
CA ASP A 580 -11.91 -38.90 40.42
C ASP A 580 -13.44 -38.86 40.56
N ASP A 581 -14.17 -39.12 39.47
CA ASP A 581 -14.73 -40.46 39.20
C ASP A 581 -15.54 -40.48 37.89
N ASP A 582 -15.70 -41.70 37.43
CA ASP A 582 -16.09 -42.22 36.14
C ASP A 582 -17.62 -42.25 35.91
N THR A 583 -17.98 -42.37 34.63
CA THR A 583 -19.23 -42.91 34.04
C THR A 583 -20.45 -42.03 33.66
N PRO A 584 -21.12 -42.35 32.52
CA PRO A 584 -22.14 -41.53 31.85
C PRO A 584 -23.58 -42.08 31.99
N VAL A 585 -24.60 -41.23 31.85
CA VAL A 585 -25.99 -41.69 31.65
C VAL A 585 -26.74 -40.85 30.61
N ASP A 586 -27.31 -41.58 29.66
CA ASP A 586 -28.10 -41.22 28.46
C ASP A 586 -29.57 -40.83 28.83
N PRO A 587 -30.50 -40.51 27.89
CA PRO A 587 -31.43 -39.40 28.01
C PRO A 587 -32.85 -39.90 28.28
N LYS A 588 -33.80 -38.98 28.54
CA LYS A 588 -35.23 -39.18 28.24
C LYS A 588 -36.04 -37.89 28.43
N ASP A 589 -36.50 -37.39 27.30
CA ASP A 589 -37.92 -37.14 26.93
C ASP A 589 -38.92 -36.86 28.07
N GLU A 590 -39.59 -35.71 28.02
CA GLU A 590 -41.07 -35.61 28.14
C GLU A 590 -41.62 -34.20 27.84
N SER A 591 -42.30 -34.12 26.69
CA SER A 591 -43.53 -33.39 26.34
C SER A 591 -44.19 -32.31 27.25
N GLN A 592 -44.36 -31.12 26.62
CA GLN A 592 -45.58 -30.28 26.53
C GLN A 592 -46.05 -29.40 27.74
N PRO A 593 -47.04 -28.47 27.58
CA PRO A 593 -46.96 -27.18 26.86
C PRO A 593 -47.66 -25.99 27.62
N ALA A 594 -47.25 -24.74 27.43
CA ALA A 594 -48.04 -23.51 27.72
C ALA A 594 -47.16 -22.29 27.38
N GLU A 595 -47.61 -21.14 26.90
CA GLU A 595 -48.90 -20.56 26.58
C GLU A 595 -48.58 -19.37 25.64
N LYS A 596 -49.31 -19.22 24.53
CA LYS A 596 -49.32 -17.99 23.74
C LYS A 596 -50.43 -17.09 24.27
N ALA A 597 -50.08 -15.87 24.66
CA ALA A 597 -51.01 -14.76 24.81
C ALA A 597 -50.62 -13.61 23.84
N PRO A 598 -51.58 -12.78 23.41
CA PRO A 598 -51.65 -12.26 22.05
C PRO A 598 -50.99 -10.89 21.86
N ILE A 599 -50.51 -10.65 20.64
CA ILE A 599 -50.17 -9.33 20.11
C ILE A 599 -51.45 -8.76 19.49
N ASP A 600 -51.92 -7.62 19.99
CA ASP A 600 -52.83 -6.71 19.26
C ASP A 600 -52.08 -5.38 19.04
N PRO A 601 -51.95 -4.89 17.79
CA PRO A 601 -51.21 -3.70 17.46
C PRO A 601 -52.14 -2.48 17.46
N LYS A 602 -51.88 -1.52 18.36
CA LYS A 602 -52.21 -0.09 18.19
C LYS A 602 -51.73 0.67 19.41
N GLY A 603 -50.72 1.49 19.20
CA GLY A 603 -50.15 2.40 20.18
C GLY A 603 -49.24 3.36 19.47
N GLU A 604 -49.81 4.21 18.63
CA GLU A 604 -49.17 5.43 18.12
C GLU A 604 -48.68 6.25 19.33
N THR A 605 -47.37 6.37 19.50
CA THR A 605 -46.77 7.42 20.31
C THR A 605 -46.25 8.50 19.39
N GLN A 606 -46.87 9.67 19.49
CA GLN A 606 -46.48 10.93 18.88
C GLN A 606 -44.99 11.23 19.12
N PRO A 607 -44.27 11.86 18.16
CA PRO A 607 -42.98 12.46 18.47
C PRO A 607 -43.21 13.65 19.40
N ALA A 608 -42.53 13.64 20.55
CA ALA A 608 -42.38 14.82 21.37
C ALA A 608 -41.53 15.85 20.62
N ASP A 609 -42.06 17.07 20.51
CA ASP A 609 -41.36 18.25 20.00
C ASP A 609 -39.96 18.38 20.62
N ARG A 610 -38.92 18.17 19.80
CA ARG A 610 -37.58 18.69 20.07
C ARG A 610 -37.47 20.04 19.38
N ALA A 611 -37.54 21.11 20.18
CA ALA A 611 -37.12 22.44 19.75
C ALA A 611 -35.62 22.40 19.39
N PRO A 612 -35.18 23.07 18.30
CA PRO A 612 -33.77 23.25 18.03
C PRO A 612 -33.18 24.24 19.04
N ALA A 613 -32.04 23.90 19.63
CA ALA A 613 -31.19 24.79 20.42
C ALA A 613 -29.98 25.18 19.55
N ASP A 614 -29.42 26.37 19.54
CA ASP A 614 -29.83 27.73 19.87
C ASP A 614 -28.85 28.61 19.06
N SER A 615 -29.34 29.63 18.35
CA SER A 615 -28.52 30.59 17.60
C SER A 615 -27.99 31.68 18.55
N LEU A 616 -26.67 31.96 18.51
CA LEU A 616 -26.10 33.07 19.30
C LEU A 616 -26.24 34.39 18.52
N THR A 617 -27.08 35.32 19.00
CA THR A 617 -27.25 36.64 18.37
C THR A 617 -26.41 37.69 19.11
N ILE A 618 -25.52 38.39 18.39
CA ILE A 618 -24.69 39.49 18.95
C ILE A 618 -25.11 40.79 18.26
N GLU A 619 -25.55 41.80 19.04
CA GLU A 619 -25.84 43.14 18.52
C GLU A 619 -24.56 43.99 18.49
N MET A 620 -24.22 44.56 17.33
CA MET A 620 -23.05 45.42 17.13
C MET A 620 -23.46 46.86 16.71
N PRO A 621 -23.96 47.70 17.63
CA PRO A 621 -24.30 49.07 17.29
C PRO A 621 -23.05 49.90 16.95
N GLY A 622 -23.01 50.50 15.75
CA GLY A 622 -21.97 51.47 15.35
C GLY A 622 -21.03 51.04 14.21
N PHE A 623 -21.30 49.94 13.51
CA PHE A 623 -20.52 49.48 12.34
C PHE A 623 -21.38 49.53 11.06
N ALA A 624 -20.77 49.85 9.92
CA ALA A 624 -21.43 49.77 8.61
C ALA A 624 -21.55 48.29 8.16
N GLU A 625 -22.62 47.92 7.45
CA GLU A 625 -22.93 46.52 7.06
C GLU A 625 -21.74 45.77 6.41
N GLU A 626 -20.96 46.42 5.55
CA GLU A 626 -19.79 45.82 4.90
C GLU A 626 -18.63 45.49 5.87
N GLN A 627 -18.52 46.23 6.98
CA GLN A 627 -17.51 45.99 8.01
C GLN A 627 -17.88 44.81 8.92
N VAL A 628 -19.18 44.59 9.15
CA VAL A 628 -19.69 43.48 9.97
C VAL A 628 -19.46 42.13 9.29
N ALA A 629 -19.76 42.02 8.00
CA ALA A 629 -19.56 40.78 7.23
C ALA A 629 -18.07 40.36 7.14
N SER A 630 -17.16 41.33 7.02
CA SER A 630 -15.71 41.06 6.99
C SER A 630 -15.16 40.63 8.35
N LEU A 631 -15.73 41.14 9.44
CA LEU A 631 -15.38 40.77 10.80
C LEU A 631 -15.90 39.38 11.18
N GLU A 632 -17.11 39.01 10.76
CA GLU A 632 -17.69 37.69 11.02
C GLU A 632 -16.90 36.55 10.35
N VAL A 633 -16.46 36.74 9.11
CA VAL A 633 -15.61 35.76 8.41
C VAL A 633 -14.26 35.60 9.11
N MET A 634 -13.67 36.70 9.56
CA MET A 634 -12.38 36.68 10.26
C MET A 634 -12.51 35.99 11.63
N LEU A 635 -13.55 36.33 12.41
CA LEU A 635 -13.80 35.76 13.73
C LEU A 635 -14.06 34.25 13.65
N ASN A 636 -14.89 33.80 12.70
CA ASN A 636 -15.17 32.38 12.50
C ASN A 636 -13.93 31.60 12.05
N THR A 637 -13.07 32.21 11.23
CA THR A 637 -11.83 31.57 10.77
C THR A 637 -10.82 31.44 11.91
N THR A 638 -10.65 32.48 12.72
CA THR A 638 -9.73 32.48 13.86
C THR A 638 -10.19 31.57 15.00
N VAL A 639 -11.49 31.56 15.32
CA VAL A 639 -12.06 30.67 16.34
C VAL A 639 -11.98 29.21 15.90
N LYS A 640 -12.23 28.92 14.62
CA LYS A 640 -12.07 27.56 14.06
C LYS A 640 -10.62 27.11 14.08
N ALA A 641 -9.67 27.95 13.69
CA ALA A 641 -8.24 27.64 13.74
C ALA A 641 -7.76 27.38 15.18
N ALA A 642 -8.19 28.19 16.15
CA ALA A 642 -7.83 28.01 17.56
C ALA A 642 -8.47 26.77 18.20
N LEU A 643 -9.68 26.39 17.75
CA LEU A 643 -10.34 25.14 18.15
C LEU A 643 -9.66 23.91 17.54
N ASP A 644 -9.28 23.98 16.25
CA ASP A 644 -8.61 22.88 15.54
C ASP A 644 -7.19 22.65 16.10
N GLU A 645 -6.46 23.71 16.46
CA GLU A 645 -5.15 23.61 17.11
C GLU A 645 -5.24 22.99 18.52
N ARG A 646 -6.29 23.32 19.29
CA ARG A 646 -6.53 22.73 20.63
C ARG A 646 -7.12 21.32 20.60
N LEU A 647 -7.90 20.96 19.57
CA LEU A 647 -8.49 19.63 19.40
C LEU A 647 -7.50 18.66 18.74
N GLY A 648 -6.64 19.14 17.85
CA GLY A 648 -5.52 18.39 17.29
C GLY A 648 -4.51 17.94 18.35
N ALA A 649 -4.36 18.71 19.45
CA ALA A 649 -3.55 18.34 20.60
C ALA A 649 -4.18 17.26 21.53
N ARG A 650 -5.44 16.86 21.30
CA ARG A 650 -6.15 15.84 22.11
C ARG A 650 -6.50 14.55 21.35
N GLY A 651 -6.18 14.44 20.06
CA GLY A 651 -6.57 13.32 19.20
C GLY A 651 -5.61 12.13 19.14
N GLY A 652 -4.75 11.94 20.14
CA GLY A 652 -3.74 10.87 20.17
C GLY A 652 -3.96 9.90 21.32
N ALA A 653 -5.07 9.15 21.33
CA ALA A 653 -5.20 7.82 21.97
C ALA A 653 -6.65 7.29 21.90
N GLY A 654 -6.88 6.26 21.08
CA GLY A 654 -7.85 5.18 21.34
C GLY A 654 -9.35 5.43 21.12
N GLY A 655 -9.97 4.56 20.31
CA GLY A 655 -11.37 4.15 20.48
C GLY A 655 -12.32 4.50 19.33
N ALA A 656 -12.71 3.48 18.56
CA ALA A 656 -13.81 3.53 17.60
C ALA A 656 -15.17 3.57 18.30
N ALA A 657 -16.09 4.41 17.83
CA ALA A 657 -17.54 4.21 17.96
C ALA A 657 -18.30 5.10 16.95
N ASP A 658 -19.17 4.43 16.17
CA ASP A 658 -20.40 4.85 15.50
C ASP A 658 -20.45 6.15 14.66
N LYS A 659 -20.48 5.98 13.34
CA LYS A 659 -21.05 6.94 12.39
C LYS A 659 -22.20 6.27 11.65
N GLU A 660 -23.42 6.64 11.99
CA GLU A 660 -24.61 6.47 11.15
C GLU A 660 -24.72 7.64 10.15
N ASP A 661 -24.99 7.26 8.90
CA ASP A 661 -25.68 7.93 7.80
C ASP A 661 -25.62 9.48 7.67
N VAL A 662 -24.88 9.92 6.66
CA VAL A 662 -25.13 11.19 5.96
C VAL A 662 -25.26 10.88 4.46
N GLU A 663 -26.48 11.03 3.93
CA GLU A 663 -26.78 10.95 2.50
C GLU A 663 -26.01 12.02 1.72
N MET A 664 -25.35 11.59 0.65
CA MET A 664 -24.63 12.42 -0.31
C MET A 664 -25.62 13.03 -1.31
N VAL A 665 -25.64 14.36 -1.41
CA VAL A 665 -26.33 15.07 -2.50
C VAL A 665 -25.39 15.18 -3.71
N ASP A 666 -25.91 14.74 -4.85
CA ASP A 666 -25.29 14.65 -6.17
C ASP A 666 -25.04 16.06 -6.78
N GLU A 667 -23.77 16.43 -7.00
CA GLU A 667 -23.39 17.69 -7.65
C GLU A 667 -23.23 17.49 -9.16
N ASN A 668 -24.31 17.79 -9.91
CA ASN A 668 -24.26 17.91 -11.36
C ASN A 668 -25.27 18.96 -11.88
N VAL A 669 -25.06 20.26 -11.62
CA VAL A 669 -25.66 21.35 -12.44
C VAL A 669 -24.75 22.59 -12.52
N SER A 670 -24.49 23.02 -13.76
CA SER A 670 -23.71 24.20 -14.21
C SER A 670 -24.49 25.53 -14.01
N PRO A 671 -23.85 26.72 -14.01
CA PRO A 671 -24.27 27.88 -13.23
C PRO A 671 -25.19 28.83 -14.01
N ARG A 672 -26.31 29.24 -13.39
CA ARG A 672 -27.00 30.54 -13.57
C ARG A 672 -28.36 30.50 -12.86
N GLY A 673 -28.50 31.28 -11.80
CA GLY A 673 -29.79 31.55 -11.15
C GLY A 673 -29.56 31.99 -9.71
N SER A 674 -29.87 33.25 -9.40
CA SER A 674 -29.68 33.83 -8.07
C SER A 674 -30.55 33.15 -7.03
N LEU A 675 -30.00 32.97 -5.83
CA LEU A 675 -30.58 32.35 -4.63
C LEU A 675 -31.89 33.00 -4.08
N VAL A 676 -32.50 33.93 -4.82
CA VAL A 676 -33.61 34.77 -4.35
C VAL A 676 -34.98 34.19 -4.70
N ASP A 677 -35.07 33.18 -5.58
CA ASP A 677 -36.36 32.64 -6.04
C ASP A 677 -36.86 31.38 -5.28
N HIS A 678 -36.22 30.97 -4.17
CA HIS A 678 -36.67 29.83 -3.35
C HIS A 678 -37.20 30.17 -1.95
N LEU A 679 -37.25 31.45 -1.60
CA LEU A 679 -37.82 31.90 -0.33
C LEU A 679 -38.97 32.86 -0.62
N GLY A 680 -40.17 32.30 -0.83
CA GLY A 680 -41.38 33.07 -0.96
C GLY A 680 -41.68 33.85 0.33
N VAL A 681 -41.39 35.16 0.31
CA VAL A 681 -41.84 36.10 1.35
C VAL A 681 -42.40 37.35 0.66
N ASN A 682 -43.72 37.55 0.80
CA ASN A 682 -44.40 38.77 0.42
C ASN A 682 -44.12 39.89 1.45
N GLY A 683 -43.90 41.11 0.97
CA GLY A 683 -44.37 42.34 1.63
C GLY A 683 -43.69 42.80 2.92
N VAL A 684 -42.71 43.67 2.73
CA VAL A 684 -42.03 44.63 3.62
C VAL A 684 -42.87 45.22 4.77
N GLU A 685 -42.31 45.31 5.99
CA GLU A 685 -42.12 46.59 6.72
C GLU A 685 -41.27 46.43 8.01
N ASP A 686 -40.36 47.39 8.15
CA ASP A 686 -39.39 47.67 9.23
C ASP A 686 -38.11 46.81 9.30
N GLY A 687 -37.00 47.55 9.25
CA GLY A 687 -35.65 47.03 9.12
C GLY A 687 -35.12 46.42 10.40
N SER A 688 -33.98 45.73 10.27
CA SER A 688 -33.22 45.04 11.32
C SER A 688 -33.85 43.74 11.84
N ARG A 689 -33.67 42.65 11.07
CA ARG A 689 -33.47 41.27 11.55
C ARG A 689 -33.28 40.33 10.35
N PHE A 690 -32.13 39.68 10.25
CA PHE A 690 -31.96 38.46 9.47
C PHE A 690 -31.56 37.34 10.43
N ALA A 691 -32.26 36.21 10.34
CA ALA A 691 -31.96 34.99 11.09
C ALA A 691 -31.09 34.09 10.21
N CYS A 692 -30.08 33.45 10.82
CA CYS A 692 -29.27 32.41 10.20
C CYS A 692 -29.58 31.07 10.85
#